data_AF-A0A5S9Y0Z9-F1
#
_entry.id   AF-A0A5S9Y0Z9-F1
#
_cell.length_a   1.000
_cell.length_b   1.000
_cell.length_c   1.000
_cell.angle_alpha   90.00
_cell.angle_beta   90.00
_cell.angle_gamma   90.00
#
_symmetry.space_group_name_H-M   'P 1'
#
loop_
_entity.id
_entity.type
_entity.pdbx_description
1 polymer ?
#
loop_
_entity_poly.entity_id
_entity_poly.type
_entity_poly.pdbx_seq_one_letter_code
_entity_poly.pdbx_strand_id
1 'polypeptide(L)'
;MDSEQQTELLLRISQLVSFVDPLFWISDEATSYVVLVTSRIIDLLSSMDLDSLPKPETKLMSLTTQTIALFNTMDLKSQPKPLRKFISLVSENISLVNSIDSATDQKLKLLFFKIRELEPEPELISLLHQIYYLVKSKDPEWEKLISLCPQVQVSFHDGKFQVTGNVQRCSNKKRDCRFERYKFSGEDYTHFRCSACNGDDHDEEYDKAPLEIIHPLHPKHSLQLVLIEASYRTRECYCCDEDLEQMFYYCPACDYAINIACVEKPRRLSVDHPKWHEHTLSLFPRKTPLTCSVCALTHTRCPFYICPPCDFVAHQSCFSLPRVIRISRHHHRISFTHSFEKGDWFCGVCRKKIDNDYGGYSCIKDGCLYGAHSRCATRRSVWDGKELEGEPEENEEELKPFVRISDGIIQHFSHKHHHLRLDENTDRDYDENMECQACVRPIYFGNFYSCMQCDFILHEACANLPRRHHHPIHAHLLTLVTEYYNVMVHRSQVCSACPSLLRACFFYKCDEQDCDFQLHVQCAAVSEPLVHESHMHPLFLTSEPYEARLCSVCKKESWLLLSTKETFNCIEECDFALCFGCATLPQKLRYKHDKHMLTLSYGNKTSTMAYWCEVCEGYLNPKERFYTCEEDCCVTLHIECIFAMTMKPYSWWLFSGKKVYVLPNNGHMTRHICFVCEKRCPHKVAIQCSGKKYCSTYCLVKD
;
A
#
# COMPACT_ATOMS: atom_id res chain seq x y z
N MET A 1 40.69 -42.92 -8.52
CA MET A 1 40.79 -41.58 -7.93
C MET A 1 41.21 -41.72 -6.47
N ASP A 2 42.23 -40.99 -6.02
CA ASP A 2 42.57 -40.90 -4.59
C ASP A 2 41.46 -40.10 -3.85
N SER A 3 41.28 -40.36 -2.55
CA SER A 3 40.27 -39.75 -1.66
C SER A 3 40.24 -38.20 -1.77
N GLU A 4 41.37 -37.61 -2.13
CA GLU A 4 41.59 -36.16 -2.24
C GLU A 4 40.87 -35.54 -3.45
N GLN A 5 40.90 -36.20 -4.61
CA GLN A 5 40.18 -35.75 -5.81
C GLN A 5 38.65 -35.92 -5.66
N GLN A 6 38.20 -36.88 -4.84
CA GLN A 6 36.78 -37.08 -4.51
C GLN A 6 36.25 -35.96 -3.62
N THR A 7 37.07 -35.55 -2.66
CA THR A 7 36.78 -34.44 -1.75
C THR A 7 36.76 -33.10 -2.49
N GLU A 8 37.65 -32.89 -3.45
CA GLU A 8 37.70 -31.69 -4.30
C GLU A 8 36.48 -31.58 -5.24
N LEU A 9 36.02 -32.68 -5.84
CA LEU A 9 34.79 -32.69 -6.65
C LEU A 9 33.54 -32.39 -5.80
N LEU A 10 33.45 -32.99 -4.61
CA LEU A 10 32.36 -32.73 -3.65
C LEU A 10 32.40 -31.29 -3.13
N LEU A 11 33.58 -30.74 -2.84
CA LEU A 11 33.76 -29.33 -2.45
C LEU A 11 33.36 -28.38 -3.59
N ARG A 12 33.70 -28.69 -4.85
CA ARG A 12 33.31 -27.85 -6.00
C ARG A 12 31.83 -27.93 -6.32
N ILE A 13 31.20 -29.10 -6.24
CA ILE A 13 29.75 -29.25 -6.40
C ILE A 13 29.02 -28.58 -5.24
N SER A 14 29.49 -28.77 -4.00
CA SER A 14 28.95 -28.11 -2.81
C SER A 14 29.12 -26.59 -2.88
N GLN A 15 30.27 -26.08 -3.35
CA GLN A 15 30.49 -24.65 -3.60
C GLN A 15 29.55 -24.12 -4.68
N LEU A 16 29.42 -24.81 -5.82
CA LEU A 16 28.53 -24.42 -6.92
C LEU A 16 27.05 -24.41 -6.50
N VAL A 17 26.64 -25.29 -5.59
CA VAL A 17 25.28 -25.30 -5.04
C VAL A 17 25.13 -24.30 -3.88
N SER A 18 26.18 -24.02 -3.10
CA SER A 18 26.17 -23.01 -2.03
C SER A 18 26.09 -21.56 -2.53
N PHE A 19 26.46 -21.31 -3.80
CA PHE A 19 26.21 -20.02 -4.46
C PHE A 19 24.71 -19.78 -4.78
N VAL A 20 23.84 -20.77 -4.52
CA VAL A 20 22.38 -20.67 -4.68
C VAL A 20 21.74 -20.25 -3.35
N ASP A 21 21.86 -18.97 -2.98
CA ASP A 21 21.22 -18.40 -1.77
C ASP A 21 19.67 -18.36 -1.92
N PRO A 22 18.83 -18.77 -0.95
CA PRO A 22 17.52 -19.39 -1.23
C PRO A 22 16.32 -18.46 -1.59
N LEU A 23 16.45 -17.62 -2.61
CA LEU A 23 15.33 -16.83 -3.19
C LEU A 23 14.92 -17.28 -4.61
N PHE A 24 15.53 -18.36 -5.13
CA PHE A 24 15.63 -18.61 -6.58
C PHE A 24 14.46 -19.31 -7.29
N TRP A 25 13.23 -19.25 -6.79
CA TRP A 25 12.04 -19.65 -7.58
C TRP A 25 10.88 -18.65 -7.53
N ILE A 26 11.11 -17.45 -6.98
CA ILE A 26 10.05 -16.50 -6.63
C ILE A 26 10.05 -15.24 -7.53
N SER A 27 11.16 -14.86 -8.18
CA SER A 27 11.20 -13.70 -9.09
C SER A 27 11.67 -14.07 -10.51
N ASP A 28 11.28 -13.23 -11.47
CA ASP A 28 11.74 -13.31 -12.87
C ASP A 28 13.27 -13.38 -12.95
N GLU A 29 14.07 -12.83 -12.03
CA GLU A 29 15.55 -12.86 -12.05
C GLU A 29 16.17 -14.23 -11.72
N ALA A 30 15.39 -15.21 -11.27
CA ALA A 30 15.94 -16.43 -10.71
C ALA A 30 16.29 -17.53 -11.73
N THR A 31 15.63 -17.54 -12.89
CA THR A 31 15.84 -18.58 -13.90
C THR A 31 17.23 -18.49 -14.56
N SER A 32 17.83 -17.30 -14.54
CA SER A 32 19.18 -16.95 -15.02
C SER A 32 20.28 -17.79 -14.36
N TYR A 33 20.19 -17.92 -13.04
CA TYR A 33 21.20 -18.58 -12.22
C TYR A 33 21.08 -20.10 -12.25
N VAL A 34 19.86 -20.64 -12.36
CA VAL A 34 19.64 -22.08 -12.60
C VAL A 34 20.27 -22.50 -13.93
N VAL A 35 20.13 -21.68 -14.98
CA VAL A 35 20.79 -21.91 -16.27
C VAL A 35 22.32 -21.84 -16.13
N LEU A 36 22.83 -20.89 -15.36
CA LEU A 36 24.27 -20.68 -15.14
C LEU A 36 24.91 -21.82 -14.34
N VAL A 37 24.24 -22.36 -13.31
CA VAL A 37 24.68 -23.53 -12.55
C VAL A 37 24.58 -24.80 -13.38
N THR A 38 23.49 -24.99 -14.13
CA THR A 38 23.35 -26.12 -15.06
C THR A 38 24.45 -26.09 -16.13
N SER A 39 24.79 -24.90 -16.65
CA SER A 39 25.92 -24.68 -17.57
C SER A 39 27.26 -25.06 -16.94
N ARG A 40 27.54 -24.60 -15.72
CA ARG A 40 28.80 -24.88 -15.02
C ARG A 40 28.97 -26.35 -14.66
N ILE A 41 27.87 -27.02 -14.31
CA ILE A 41 27.84 -28.47 -14.11
C ILE A 41 28.14 -29.16 -15.44
N ILE A 42 27.46 -28.79 -16.54
CA ILE A 42 27.71 -29.36 -17.87
C ILE A 42 29.16 -29.13 -18.33
N ASP A 43 29.75 -27.95 -18.09
CA ASP A 43 31.15 -27.62 -18.40
C ASP A 43 32.14 -28.47 -17.62
N LEU A 44 31.97 -28.53 -16.29
CA LEU A 44 32.81 -29.34 -15.41
C LEU A 44 32.78 -30.80 -15.86
N LEU A 45 31.59 -31.31 -16.18
CA LEU A 45 31.38 -32.69 -16.63
C LEU A 45 31.92 -32.98 -18.04
N SER A 46 31.95 -31.97 -18.92
CA SER A 46 32.54 -32.08 -20.27
C SER A 46 34.07 -32.02 -20.26
N SER A 47 34.67 -31.59 -19.15
CA SER A 47 36.13 -31.44 -18.97
C SER A 47 36.83 -32.60 -18.27
N MET A 48 36.08 -33.63 -17.82
CA MET A 48 36.60 -34.78 -17.07
C MET A 48 36.74 -36.03 -17.95
N ASP A 49 37.79 -36.82 -17.74
CA ASP A 49 37.99 -38.12 -18.40
C ASP A 49 37.18 -39.22 -17.69
N LEU A 50 36.03 -39.57 -18.27
CA LEU A 50 34.96 -40.33 -17.63
C LEU A 50 35.24 -41.83 -17.48
N ASP A 51 36.22 -42.37 -18.22
CA ASP A 51 36.61 -43.77 -18.16
C ASP A 51 37.43 -44.10 -16.90
N SER A 52 37.76 -43.08 -16.08
CA SER A 52 38.58 -43.19 -14.86
C SER A 52 37.79 -43.09 -13.54
N LEU A 53 36.46 -42.98 -13.60
CA LEU A 53 35.59 -42.78 -12.42
C LEU A 53 35.39 -44.08 -11.61
N PRO A 54 35.57 -44.07 -10.27
CA PRO A 54 35.28 -45.24 -9.43
C PRO A 54 33.75 -45.48 -9.29
N LYS A 55 33.37 -46.68 -8.81
CA LYS A 55 31.96 -47.03 -8.53
C LYS A 55 31.31 -46.01 -7.59
N PRO A 56 30.04 -45.62 -7.80
CA PRO A 56 29.40 -44.58 -7.00
C PRO A 56 29.13 -45.05 -5.56
N GLU A 57 29.68 -44.33 -4.57
CA GLU A 57 29.53 -44.65 -3.14
C GLU A 57 28.37 -43.90 -2.45
N THR A 58 27.81 -42.85 -3.07
CA THR A 58 26.68 -42.07 -2.52
C THR A 58 25.55 -41.90 -3.53
N LYS A 59 24.32 -41.64 -3.05
CA LYS A 59 23.14 -41.37 -3.91
C LYS A 59 23.36 -40.15 -4.82
N LEU A 60 24.07 -39.12 -4.34
CA LEU A 60 24.48 -37.96 -5.13
C LEU A 60 25.35 -38.39 -6.31
N MET A 61 26.42 -39.16 -6.04
CA MET A 61 27.32 -39.64 -7.07
C MET A 61 26.60 -40.51 -8.10
N SER A 62 25.70 -41.38 -7.67
CA SER A 62 24.90 -42.20 -8.58
C SER A 62 24.05 -41.34 -9.52
N LEU A 63 23.36 -40.33 -9.00
CA LEU A 63 22.54 -39.42 -9.82
C LEU A 63 23.39 -38.56 -10.76
N THR A 64 24.52 -38.05 -10.28
CA THR A 64 25.47 -37.29 -11.09
C THR A 64 26.03 -38.15 -12.23
N THR A 65 26.45 -39.38 -11.96
CA THR A 65 26.92 -40.34 -12.98
C THR A 65 25.83 -40.67 -13.99
N GLN A 66 24.58 -40.89 -13.55
CA GLN A 66 23.45 -41.13 -14.46
C GLN A 66 23.18 -39.91 -15.37
N THR A 67 23.25 -38.70 -14.80
CA THR A 67 23.04 -37.44 -15.55
C THR A 67 24.10 -37.28 -16.64
N ILE A 68 25.37 -37.57 -16.31
CA ILE A 68 26.49 -37.51 -17.25
C ILE A 68 26.30 -38.51 -18.39
N ALA A 69 26.03 -39.77 -18.05
CA ALA A 69 25.88 -40.83 -19.04
C ALA A 69 24.73 -40.53 -20.01
N LEU A 70 23.62 -40.01 -19.50
CA LEU A 70 22.48 -39.60 -20.30
C LEU A 70 22.83 -38.42 -21.22
N PHE A 71 23.50 -37.39 -20.71
CA PHE A 71 23.85 -36.22 -21.49
C PHE A 71 24.76 -36.57 -22.68
N ASN A 72 25.78 -37.40 -22.45
CA ASN A 72 26.75 -37.79 -23.48
C ASN A 72 26.18 -38.75 -24.54
N THR A 73 25.16 -39.54 -24.18
CA THR A 73 24.52 -40.48 -25.11
C THR A 73 23.30 -39.89 -25.81
N MET A 74 22.85 -38.70 -25.39
CA MET A 74 21.67 -38.03 -25.92
C MET A 74 21.89 -37.52 -27.35
N ASP A 75 21.12 -38.03 -28.31
CA ASP A 75 21.02 -37.37 -29.62
C ASP A 75 20.23 -36.06 -29.47
N LEU A 76 20.94 -34.94 -29.42
CA LEU A 76 20.33 -33.62 -29.35
C LEU A 76 19.33 -33.38 -30.47
N LYS A 77 19.43 -33.97 -31.66
CA LYS A 77 18.48 -33.71 -32.76
C LYS A 77 17.12 -34.39 -32.55
N SER A 78 17.06 -35.46 -31.75
CA SER A 78 15.85 -36.18 -31.39
C SER A 78 15.04 -35.50 -30.26
N GLN A 79 15.65 -34.56 -29.53
CA GLN A 79 15.04 -33.95 -28.35
C GLN A 79 13.97 -32.89 -28.66
N PRO A 80 13.06 -32.58 -27.70
CA PRO A 80 12.07 -31.52 -27.85
C PRO A 80 12.72 -30.17 -28.19
N LYS A 81 12.10 -29.42 -29.11
CA LYS A 81 12.60 -28.12 -29.58
C LYS A 81 12.94 -27.13 -28.44
N PRO A 82 12.17 -27.03 -27.34
CA PRO A 82 12.53 -26.19 -26.21
C PRO A 82 13.85 -26.61 -25.54
N LEU A 83 14.03 -27.92 -25.28
CA LEU A 83 15.23 -28.47 -24.65
C LEU A 83 16.47 -28.31 -25.54
N ARG A 84 16.35 -28.58 -26.84
CA ARG A 84 17.45 -28.38 -27.81
C ARG A 84 17.96 -26.95 -27.84
N LYS A 85 17.03 -25.99 -27.89
CA LYS A 85 17.36 -24.57 -27.91
C LYS A 85 17.98 -24.13 -26.58
N PHE A 86 17.50 -24.67 -25.47
CA PHE A 86 18.06 -24.41 -24.15
C PHE A 86 19.51 -24.89 -24.07
N ILE A 87 19.80 -26.14 -24.44
CA ILE A 87 21.17 -26.68 -24.43
C ILE A 87 22.08 -25.90 -25.37
N SER A 88 21.63 -25.57 -26.60
CA SER A 88 22.41 -24.76 -27.55
C SER A 88 22.76 -23.37 -27.01
N LEU A 89 21.79 -22.66 -26.43
CA LEU A 89 22.02 -21.34 -25.84
C LEU A 89 22.94 -21.40 -24.63
N VAL A 90 22.83 -22.44 -23.80
CA VAL A 90 23.76 -22.69 -22.71
C VAL A 90 25.16 -22.89 -23.27
N SER A 91 25.32 -23.78 -24.25
CA SER A 91 26.60 -24.10 -24.88
C SER A 91 27.30 -22.91 -25.54
N GLU A 92 26.54 -22.00 -26.17
CA GLU A 92 27.07 -20.80 -26.82
C GLU A 92 27.59 -19.74 -25.82
N ASN A 93 27.10 -19.74 -24.58
CA ASN A 93 27.43 -18.71 -23.58
C ASN A 93 28.46 -19.16 -22.52
N ILE A 94 28.96 -20.40 -22.61
CA ILE A 94 29.97 -21.02 -21.75
C ILE A 94 31.29 -20.22 -21.67
N SER A 95 31.62 -19.41 -22.67
CA SER A 95 32.88 -18.64 -22.72
C SER A 95 32.81 -17.23 -22.11
N LEU A 96 31.64 -16.73 -21.72
CA LEU A 96 31.40 -15.33 -21.30
C LEU A 96 30.69 -15.20 -19.93
N VAL A 97 30.97 -16.13 -19.02
CA VAL A 97 30.15 -16.45 -17.82
C VAL A 97 30.22 -15.41 -16.68
N ASN A 98 30.82 -14.23 -16.89
CA ASN A 98 30.77 -13.13 -15.93
C ASN A 98 29.81 -12.00 -16.33
N SER A 99 29.17 -12.05 -17.51
CA SER A 99 28.06 -11.13 -17.83
C SER A 99 27.13 -11.72 -18.90
N ILE A 100 26.05 -12.39 -18.48
CA ILE A 100 24.92 -12.66 -19.39
C ILE A 100 24.12 -11.36 -19.51
N ASP A 101 23.85 -10.90 -20.73
CA ASP A 101 23.00 -9.73 -20.95
C ASP A 101 21.52 -10.03 -20.61
N SER A 102 20.75 -9.00 -20.25
CA SER A 102 19.38 -9.16 -19.78
C SER A 102 18.42 -9.77 -20.83
N ALA A 103 18.73 -9.67 -22.12
CA ALA A 103 17.88 -10.18 -23.20
C ALA A 103 18.10 -11.68 -23.43
N THR A 104 19.35 -12.13 -23.40
CA THR A 104 19.73 -13.56 -23.44
C THR A 104 19.18 -14.28 -22.22
N ASP A 105 19.29 -13.63 -21.07
CA ASP A 105 18.70 -14.09 -19.82
C ASP A 105 17.18 -14.33 -19.94
N GLN A 106 16.41 -13.32 -20.36
CA GLN A 106 14.96 -13.42 -20.53
C GLN A 106 14.54 -14.56 -21.50
N LYS A 107 15.35 -14.80 -22.54
CA LYS A 107 15.13 -15.86 -23.53
C LYS A 107 15.35 -17.26 -22.94
N LEU A 108 16.35 -17.43 -22.09
CA LEU A 108 16.59 -18.66 -21.34
C LEU A 108 15.42 -18.98 -20.39
N LYS A 109 14.85 -17.96 -19.73
CA LYS A 109 13.68 -18.16 -18.84
C LYS A 109 12.47 -18.68 -19.58
N LEU A 110 12.14 -18.03 -20.70
CA LEU A 110 11.03 -18.44 -21.58
C LEU A 110 11.20 -19.88 -22.10
N LEU A 111 12.43 -20.30 -22.38
CA LEU A 111 12.71 -21.68 -22.80
C LEU A 111 12.55 -22.67 -21.64
N PHE A 112 13.01 -22.31 -20.44
CA PHE A 112 12.87 -23.14 -19.25
C PHE A 112 11.40 -23.37 -18.88
N PHE A 113 10.56 -22.33 -18.91
CA PHE A 113 9.10 -22.49 -18.73
C PHE A 113 8.50 -23.46 -19.74
N LYS A 114 8.89 -23.37 -21.02
CA LYS A 114 8.42 -24.29 -22.07
C LYS A 114 8.93 -25.72 -21.91
N ILE A 115 10.07 -25.92 -21.26
CA ILE A 115 10.59 -27.27 -20.94
C ILE A 115 9.75 -27.90 -19.83
N ARG A 116 9.30 -27.12 -18.83
CA ARG A 116 8.41 -27.59 -17.76
C ARG A 116 7.04 -28.06 -18.24
N GLU A 117 6.60 -27.59 -19.41
CA GLU A 117 5.33 -27.96 -20.04
C GLU A 117 5.41 -29.25 -20.88
N LEU A 118 6.60 -29.86 -21.04
CA LEU A 118 6.77 -31.06 -21.86
C LEU A 118 6.28 -32.33 -21.14
N GLU A 119 5.48 -33.15 -21.83
CA GLU A 119 5.07 -34.49 -21.37
C GLU A 119 5.38 -35.55 -22.45
N PRO A 120 6.12 -36.63 -22.11
CA PRO A 120 6.78 -36.89 -20.83
C PRO A 120 7.96 -35.93 -20.57
N GLU A 121 8.30 -35.71 -19.29
CA GLU A 121 9.42 -34.84 -18.93
C GLU A 121 10.74 -35.41 -19.49
N PRO A 122 11.61 -34.58 -20.07
CA PRO A 122 12.94 -35.01 -20.45
C PRO A 122 13.73 -35.57 -19.26
N GLU A 123 14.28 -36.76 -19.43
CA GLU A 123 15.00 -37.51 -18.39
C GLU A 123 16.17 -36.71 -17.78
N LEU A 124 16.84 -35.88 -18.59
CA LEU A 124 17.91 -34.99 -18.14
C LEU A 124 17.44 -33.99 -17.09
N ILE A 125 16.24 -33.43 -17.26
CA ILE A 125 15.66 -32.46 -16.33
C ILE A 125 15.24 -33.17 -15.03
N SER A 126 14.72 -34.40 -15.12
CA SER A 126 14.40 -35.23 -13.97
C SER A 126 15.61 -35.47 -13.07
N LEU A 127 16.74 -35.85 -13.67
CA LEU A 127 17.96 -36.18 -12.92
C LEU A 127 18.60 -34.93 -12.31
N LEU A 128 18.62 -33.81 -13.04
CA LEU A 128 19.08 -32.52 -12.50
C LEU A 128 18.23 -32.06 -11.29
N HIS A 129 16.91 -32.24 -11.34
CA HIS A 129 16.04 -31.95 -10.20
C HIS A 129 16.35 -32.82 -8.98
N GLN A 130 16.62 -34.11 -9.18
CA GLN A 130 16.97 -35.02 -8.08
C GLN A 130 18.32 -34.67 -7.44
N ILE A 131 19.33 -34.30 -8.23
CA ILE A 131 20.62 -33.83 -7.74
C ILE A 131 20.44 -32.56 -6.91
N TYR A 132 19.74 -31.56 -7.45
CA TYR A 132 19.49 -30.30 -6.75
C TYR A 132 18.82 -30.52 -5.40
N TYR A 133 17.76 -31.34 -5.36
CA TYR A 133 17.02 -31.62 -4.13
C TYR A 133 17.89 -32.31 -3.08
N LEU A 134 18.72 -33.26 -3.50
CA LEU A 134 19.58 -34.03 -2.61
C LEU A 134 20.75 -33.20 -2.05
N VAL A 135 21.22 -32.19 -2.77
CA VAL A 135 22.20 -31.24 -2.23
C VAL A 135 21.52 -30.23 -1.30
N LYS A 136 20.31 -29.77 -1.64
CA LYS A 136 19.54 -28.83 -0.81
C LYS A 136 19.17 -29.41 0.55
N SER A 137 18.75 -30.68 0.62
CA SER A 137 18.41 -31.33 1.89
C SER A 137 19.61 -31.61 2.81
N LYS A 138 20.83 -31.28 2.35
CA LYS A 138 22.07 -31.38 3.13
C LYS A 138 22.63 -30.01 3.55
N ASP A 139 21.92 -28.93 3.25
CA ASP A 139 22.26 -27.58 3.69
C ASP A 139 21.87 -27.41 5.19
N PRO A 140 22.83 -27.14 6.09
CA PRO A 140 22.56 -26.99 7.52
C PRO A 140 21.63 -25.82 7.87
N GLU A 141 21.42 -24.85 6.96
CA GLU A 141 20.41 -23.80 7.18
C GLU A 141 18.98 -24.33 7.05
N TRP A 142 18.75 -25.34 6.20
CA TRP A 142 17.41 -25.91 5.96
C TRP A 142 17.02 -26.95 7.01
N GLU A 143 18.00 -27.65 7.63
CA GLU A 143 17.75 -28.59 8.73
C GLU A 143 17.12 -27.94 9.97
N LYS A 144 17.24 -26.61 10.11
CA LYS A 144 16.70 -25.85 11.25
C LYS A 144 15.31 -25.26 11.02
N LEU A 145 14.77 -25.33 9.79
CA LEU A 145 13.53 -24.66 9.44
C LEU A 145 12.31 -25.54 9.69
N ILE A 146 11.28 -24.95 10.28
CA ILE A 146 10.00 -25.60 10.55
C ILE A 146 9.03 -25.37 9.38
N SER A 147 8.45 -26.44 8.86
CA SER A 147 7.45 -26.40 7.78
C SER A 147 6.08 -25.96 8.30
N LEU A 148 5.48 -24.96 7.65
CA LEU A 148 4.13 -24.45 7.89
C LEU A 148 3.17 -25.05 6.86
N CYS A 149 2.21 -25.84 7.36
CA CYS A 149 1.22 -26.55 6.54
C CYS A 149 -0.22 -26.15 6.91
N PRO A 150 -0.62 -24.87 6.80
CA PRO A 150 -1.96 -24.44 7.20
C PRO A 150 -3.03 -25.21 6.43
N GLN A 151 -4.00 -25.81 7.12
CA GLN A 151 -5.06 -26.59 6.47
C GLN A 151 -6.31 -25.76 6.20
N VAL A 152 -6.50 -24.69 6.97
CA VAL A 152 -7.72 -23.88 6.96
C VAL A 152 -7.40 -22.49 6.43
N GLN A 153 -8.28 -22.00 5.57
CA GLN A 153 -8.21 -20.68 4.98
C GLN A 153 -9.25 -19.76 5.62
N VAL A 154 -8.85 -18.52 5.87
CA VAL A 154 -9.71 -17.49 6.45
C VAL A 154 -9.72 -16.23 5.60
N SER A 155 -10.85 -15.54 5.59
CA SER A 155 -10.96 -14.16 5.14
C SER A 155 -11.35 -13.25 6.32
N PHE A 156 -10.98 -11.98 6.22
CA PHE A 156 -11.28 -10.98 7.25
C PHE A 156 -12.36 -10.03 6.76
N HIS A 157 -13.53 -10.10 7.39
CA HIS A 157 -14.69 -9.25 7.09
C HIS A 157 -15.31 -8.73 8.39
N ASP A 158 -15.66 -7.45 8.42
CA ASP A 158 -16.36 -6.80 9.54
C ASP A 158 -15.72 -7.05 10.93
N GLY A 159 -14.39 -7.05 10.98
CA GLY A 159 -13.63 -7.21 12.23
C GLY A 159 -13.50 -8.65 12.73
N LYS A 160 -13.98 -9.66 11.99
CA LYS A 160 -13.92 -11.08 12.35
C LYS A 160 -13.31 -11.92 11.22
N PHE A 161 -12.69 -13.03 11.60
CA PHE A 161 -12.25 -14.04 10.64
C PHE A 161 -13.37 -15.04 10.36
N GLN A 162 -13.65 -15.25 9.08
CA GLN A 162 -14.55 -16.28 8.60
C GLN A 162 -13.72 -17.36 7.91
N VAL A 163 -14.00 -18.61 8.23
CA VAL A 163 -13.37 -19.76 7.54
C VAL A 163 -13.98 -19.84 6.15
N THR A 164 -13.14 -19.69 5.12
CA THR A 164 -13.58 -19.68 3.71
C THR A 164 -13.44 -21.04 3.03
N GLY A 165 -12.60 -21.92 3.58
CA GLY A 165 -12.39 -23.25 3.04
C GLY A 165 -11.10 -23.87 3.55
N ASN A 166 -10.65 -24.91 2.84
CA ASN A 166 -9.36 -25.55 3.09
C ASN A 166 -8.30 -25.01 2.13
N VAL A 167 -7.06 -24.93 2.59
CA VAL A 167 -5.94 -24.58 1.74
C VAL A 167 -5.75 -25.69 0.70
N GLN A 168 -6.07 -25.37 -0.56
CA GLN A 168 -5.96 -26.33 -1.65
C GLN A 168 -4.51 -26.45 -2.13
N ARG A 169 -4.12 -27.68 -2.43
CA ARG A 169 -2.88 -28.00 -3.13
C ARG A 169 -2.94 -27.42 -4.55
N CYS A 170 -1.93 -26.63 -4.94
CA CYS A 170 -1.91 -25.97 -6.26
C CYS A 170 -1.36 -26.87 -7.38
N SER A 171 -0.52 -27.86 -7.07
CA SER A 171 0.02 -28.80 -8.07
C SER A 171 0.21 -30.20 -7.50
N ASN A 172 -0.19 -31.22 -8.26
CA ASN A 172 0.05 -32.63 -7.94
C ASN A 172 1.45 -33.10 -8.35
N LYS A 173 2.27 -32.23 -8.95
CA LYS A 173 3.63 -32.55 -9.39
C LYS A 173 4.63 -32.12 -8.31
N LYS A 174 5.39 -33.07 -7.72
CA LYS A 174 6.48 -32.82 -6.74
C LYS A 174 7.52 -31.76 -7.18
N ARG A 175 7.55 -31.40 -8.46
CA ARG A 175 8.54 -30.51 -9.09
C ARG A 175 8.15 -29.03 -9.10
N ASP A 176 6.91 -28.71 -8.72
CA ASP A 176 6.42 -27.32 -8.68
C ASP A 176 6.49 -26.70 -7.28
N CYS A 177 7.15 -27.37 -6.32
CA CYS A 177 7.29 -26.88 -4.94
C CYS A 177 7.94 -25.50 -4.88
N ARG A 178 7.13 -24.50 -4.51
CA ARG A 178 7.56 -23.12 -4.28
C ARG A 178 7.63 -22.86 -2.78
N PHE A 179 8.83 -22.63 -2.28
CA PHE A 179 9.07 -22.38 -0.86
C PHE A 179 9.04 -20.88 -0.57
N GLU A 180 8.25 -20.48 0.41
CA GLU A 180 8.19 -19.14 0.99
C GLU A 180 8.80 -19.22 2.39
N ARG A 181 9.84 -18.43 2.69
CA ARG A 181 10.49 -18.43 4.00
C ARG A 181 9.95 -17.29 4.86
N TYR A 182 9.79 -17.56 6.16
CA TYR A 182 9.22 -16.64 7.13
C TYR A 182 10.18 -16.39 8.29
N LYS A 183 10.24 -15.14 8.74
CA LYS A 183 10.99 -14.70 9.92
C LYS A 183 9.99 -14.18 10.95
N PHE A 184 9.75 -14.96 12.00
CA PHE A 184 8.84 -14.55 13.09
C PHE A 184 9.58 -14.05 14.34
N SER A 185 10.83 -14.46 14.56
CA SER A 185 11.63 -14.06 15.72
C SER A 185 13.11 -13.92 15.34
N GLY A 186 13.67 -12.72 15.49
CA GLY A 186 15.08 -12.43 15.22
C GLY A 186 15.42 -12.14 13.76
N GLU A 187 16.71 -12.15 13.43
CA GLU A 187 17.22 -11.83 12.09
C GLU A 187 17.20 -13.04 11.12
N ASP A 188 17.10 -14.26 11.64
CA ASP A 188 17.19 -15.51 10.85
C ASP A 188 15.82 -16.07 10.46
N TYR A 189 15.79 -16.82 9.34
CA TYR A 189 14.60 -17.59 8.96
C TYR A 189 14.43 -18.77 9.90
N THR A 190 13.20 -18.96 10.37
CA THR A 190 12.86 -20.04 11.30
C THR A 190 11.82 -21.00 10.71
N HIS A 191 11.04 -20.52 9.74
CA HIS A 191 9.93 -21.26 9.18
C HIS A 191 9.88 -21.13 7.66
N PHE A 192 9.22 -22.09 7.00
CA PHE A 192 8.92 -22.00 5.58
C PHE A 192 7.56 -22.62 5.26
N ARG A 193 6.96 -22.25 4.12
CA ARG A 193 5.77 -22.88 3.55
C ARG A 193 6.04 -23.28 2.12
N CYS A 194 5.63 -24.48 1.72
CA CYS A 194 5.57 -24.81 0.29
C CYS A 194 4.19 -24.43 -0.27
N SER A 195 4.09 -23.37 -1.06
CA SER A 195 2.81 -22.90 -1.60
C SER A 195 2.19 -23.86 -2.64
N ALA A 196 2.96 -24.81 -3.17
CA ALA A 196 2.48 -25.74 -4.19
C ALA A 196 1.91 -27.05 -3.61
N CYS A 197 2.65 -27.69 -2.70
CA CYS A 197 2.24 -28.95 -2.06
C CYS A 197 1.71 -28.77 -0.63
N ASN A 198 1.74 -27.55 -0.09
CA ASN A 198 1.39 -27.23 1.31
C ASN A 198 2.12 -28.08 2.36
N GLY A 199 3.30 -28.59 2.00
CA GLY A 199 4.16 -29.41 2.85
C GLY A 199 3.95 -30.92 2.73
N ASP A 200 2.90 -31.41 2.06
CA ASP A 200 2.56 -32.85 1.95
C ASP A 200 3.67 -33.70 1.32
N ASP A 201 4.47 -33.11 0.43
CA ASP A 201 5.56 -33.82 -0.24
C ASP A 201 6.88 -33.81 0.55
N HIS A 202 6.90 -33.12 1.69
CA HIS A 202 8.09 -32.86 2.51
C HIS A 202 7.97 -33.44 3.93
N ASP A 203 7.01 -34.32 4.15
CA ASP A 203 6.63 -34.90 5.45
C ASP A 203 7.76 -35.62 6.19
N GLU A 204 8.68 -36.23 5.45
CA GLU A 204 9.77 -37.03 6.00
C GLU A 204 11.07 -36.22 6.16
N GLU A 205 11.08 -34.96 5.75
CA GLU A 205 12.32 -34.18 5.57
C GLU A 205 12.49 -33.01 6.52
N TYR A 206 11.38 -32.46 7.04
CA TYR A 206 11.40 -31.29 7.91
C TYR A 206 10.39 -31.44 9.05
N ASP A 207 10.73 -30.89 10.22
CA ASP A 207 9.79 -30.76 11.32
C ASP A 207 8.62 -29.85 10.91
N LYS A 208 7.40 -30.23 11.33
CA LYS A 208 6.19 -29.48 11.02
C LYS A 208 5.72 -28.70 12.24
N ALA A 209 5.28 -27.46 11.99
CA ALA A 209 4.52 -26.72 12.99
C ALA A 209 3.21 -27.47 13.31
N PRO A 210 2.80 -27.52 14.58
CA PRO A 210 1.58 -28.21 14.96
C PRO A 210 0.36 -27.58 14.29
N LEU A 211 -0.51 -28.40 13.71
CA LEU A 211 -1.74 -27.91 13.08
C LEU A 211 -2.75 -27.37 14.10
N GLU A 212 -2.74 -27.95 15.30
CA GLU A 212 -3.55 -27.52 16.43
C GLU A 212 -2.70 -27.40 17.69
N ILE A 213 -2.92 -26.34 18.46
CA ILE A 213 -2.27 -26.12 19.77
C ILE A 213 -3.28 -25.76 20.83
N ILE A 214 -3.00 -26.09 22.10
CA ILE A 214 -3.69 -25.53 23.25
C ILE A 214 -2.76 -24.49 23.88
N HIS A 215 -3.10 -23.21 23.74
CA HIS A 215 -2.24 -22.14 24.23
C HIS A 215 -2.55 -21.80 25.71
N PRO A 216 -1.54 -21.52 26.57
CA PRO A 216 -1.76 -21.23 27.99
C PRO A 216 -2.67 -20.03 28.29
N LEU A 217 -2.70 -19.03 27.38
CA LEU A 217 -3.64 -17.89 27.47
C LEU A 217 -5.05 -18.23 26.99
N HIS A 218 -5.22 -19.36 26.29
CA HIS A 218 -6.50 -19.82 25.79
C HIS A 218 -6.71 -21.34 26.02
N PRO A 219 -6.71 -21.81 27.28
CA PRO A 219 -6.60 -23.25 27.58
C PRO A 219 -7.88 -24.06 27.32
N LYS A 220 -9.02 -23.40 27.04
CA LYS A 220 -10.33 -24.06 26.91
C LYS A 220 -10.61 -24.61 25.52
N HIS A 221 -9.96 -24.07 24.48
CA HIS A 221 -10.16 -24.50 23.09
C HIS A 221 -8.80 -24.61 22.40
N SER A 222 -8.71 -25.50 21.41
CA SER A 222 -7.56 -25.54 20.51
C SER A 222 -7.59 -24.36 19.54
N LEU A 223 -6.40 -23.96 19.11
CA LEU A 223 -6.16 -23.00 18.06
C LEU A 223 -5.63 -23.75 16.84
N GLN A 224 -6.16 -23.44 15.67
CA GLN A 224 -5.77 -24.05 14.40
C GLN A 224 -4.82 -23.13 13.65
N LEU A 225 -3.82 -23.69 12.98
CA LEU A 225 -2.95 -22.95 12.07
C LEU A 225 -3.73 -22.57 10.79
N VAL A 226 -3.91 -21.27 10.56
CA VAL A 226 -4.71 -20.75 9.43
C VAL A 226 -3.88 -19.89 8.48
N LEU A 227 -4.37 -19.77 7.24
CA LEU A 227 -3.83 -18.90 6.19
C LEU A 227 -4.87 -17.84 5.78
N ILE A 228 -4.46 -16.57 5.69
CA ILE A 228 -5.35 -15.50 5.20
C ILE A 228 -5.17 -15.22 3.70
N GLU A 229 -6.28 -15.05 2.98
CA GLU A 229 -6.27 -14.56 1.59
C GLU A 229 -5.93 -13.08 1.50
N ALA A 230 -4.87 -12.79 0.74
CA ALA A 230 -4.42 -11.47 0.25
C ALA A 230 -5.18 -10.25 0.82
N SER A 231 -4.87 -9.89 2.07
CA SER A 231 -5.36 -8.66 2.70
C SER A 231 -4.19 -7.77 3.09
N TYR A 232 -4.23 -6.50 2.73
CA TYR A 232 -3.18 -5.53 3.08
C TYR A 232 -3.19 -5.12 4.57
N ARG A 233 -4.24 -5.47 5.33
CA ARG A 233 -4.37 -5.19 6.76
C ARG A 233 -5.25 -6.23 7.47
N THR A 234 -4.66 -6.93 8.43
CA THR A 234 -5.35 -7.84 9.37
C THR A 234 -5.74 -7.08 10.64
N ARG A 235 -6.10 -7.80 11.71
CA ARG A 235 -6.22 -7.24 13.07
C ARG A 235 -4.99 -7.62 13.90
N GLU A 236 -4.88 -7.05 15.09
CA GLU A 236 -3.75 -7.26 16.01
C GLU A 236 -3.79 -8.64 16.69
N CYS A 237 -2.61 -9.20 16.95
CA CYS A 237 -2.33 -10.41 17.71
C CYS A 237 -2.68 -10.21 19.18
N TYR A 238 -3.42 -11.16 19.78
CA TYR A 238 -3.82 -11.04 21.19
C TYR A 238 -2.62 -10.89 22.14
N CYS A 239 -1.48 -11.52 21.86
CA CYS A 239 -0.36 -11.56 22.81
C CYS A 239 0.55 -10.34 22.77
N CYS A 240 0.76 -9.75 21.59
CA CYS A 240 1.77 -8.70 21.40
C CYS A 240 1.22 -7.41 20.78
N ASP A 241 -0.07 -7.38 20.43
CA ASP A 241 -0.73 -6.24 19.82
C ASP A 241 -0.17 -5.82 18.44
N GLU A 242 0.73 -6.62 17.85
CA GLU A 242 1.22 -6.44 16.47
C GLU A 242 0.23 -7.00 15.44
N ASP A 243 0.25 -6.48 14.22
CA ASP A 243 -0.60 -6.97 13.13
C ASP A 243 -0.41 -8.49 12.92
N LEU A 244 -1.51 -9.22 12.73
CA LEU A 244 -1.44 -10.66 12.45
C LEU A 244 -0.78 -10.88 11.09
N GLU A 245 0.19 -11.79 11.07
CA GLU A 245 0.89 -12.15 9.85
C GLU A 245 0.02 -12.98 8.90
N GLN A 246 0.55 -13.35 7.74
CA GLN A 246 -0.19 -14.14 6.76
C GLN A 246 -0.62 -15.51 7.30
N MET A 247 0.14 -16.06 8.25
CA MET A 247 -0.13 -17.31 8.94
C MET A 247 -0.09 -17.11 10.45
N PHE A 248 -1.11 -17.62 11.14
CA PHE A 248 -1.27 -17.46 12.58
C PHE A 248 -2.15 -18.57 13.15
N TYR A 249 -2.19 -18.68 14.48
CA TYR A 249 -3.07 -19.62 15.17
C TYR A 249 -4.40 -18.96 15.53
N TYR A 250 -5.51 -19.58 15.17
CA TYR A 250 -6.85 -19.04 15.31
C TYR A 250 -7.84 -20.02 15.92
N CYS A 251 -8.70 -19.53 16.82
CA CYS A 251 -9.80 -20.28 17.39
C CYS A 251 -11.12 -19.67 16.89
N PRO A 252 -11.83 -20.33 15.96
CA PRO A 252 -13.11 -19.85 15.43
C PRO A 252 -14.20 -19.66 16.49
N ALA A 253 -14.25 -20.53 17.50
CA ALA A 253 -15.28 -20.51 18.54
C ALA A 253 -15.18 -19.28 19.46
N CYS A 254 -13.97 -18.79 19.69
CA CYS A 254 -13.69 -17.68 20.62
C CYS A 254 -13.19 -16.42 19.93
N ASP A 255 -13.11 -16.44 18.61
CA ASP A 255 -12.51 -15.39 17.79
C ASP A 255 -11.15 -14.95 18.37
N TYR A 256 -10.29 -15.92 18.72
CA TYR A 256 -8.99 -15.69 19.35
C TYR A 256 -7.88 -15.93 18.33
N ALA A 257 -6.97 -14.99 18.14
CA ALA A 257 -5.87 -15.10 17.17
C ALA A 257 -4.52 -14.71 17.80
N ILE A 258 -3.47 -15.44 17.47
CA ILE A 258 -2.10 -15.21 17.96
C ILE A 258 -1.07 -15.53 16.86
N ASN A 259 -0.09 -14.64 16.69
CA ASN A 259 1.04 -14.85 15.77
C ASN A 259 1.89 -16.04 16.21
N ILE A 260 2.51 -16.70 15.23
CA ILE A 260 3.35 -17.89 15.46
C ILE A 260 4.48 -17.60 16.46
N ALA A 261 5.18 -16.46 16.33
CA ALA A 261 6.20 -16.02 17.28
C ALA A 261 5.72 -15.75 18.71
N CYS A 262 4.41 -15.69 18.94
CA CYS A 262 3.86 -15.48 20.27
C CYS A 262 3.42 -16.78 20.96
N VAL A 263 3.40 -17.92 20.25
CA VAL A 263 2.99 -19.22 20.82
C VAL A 263 3.95 -19.69 21.92
N GLU A 264 5.24 -19.46 21.73
CA GLU A 264 6.29 -19.91 22.66
C GLU A 264 6.64 -18.88 23.73
N LYS A 265 6.03 -17.68 23.68
CA LYS A 265 6.35 -16.62 24.64
C LYS A 265 5.83 -17.00 26.04
N PRO A 266 6.70 -16.98 27.07
CA PRO A 266 6.28 -17.31 28.43
C PRO A 266 5.24 -16.32 28.94
N ARG A 267 4.27 -16.86 29.71
CA ARG A 267 3.18 -16.07 30.29
C ARG A 267 3.70 -15.16 31.40
N ARG A 268 3.63 -13.85 31.19
CA ARG A 268 3.86 -12.87 32.26
C ARG A 268 2.60 -12.79 33.15
N LEU A 269 2.67 -13.40 34.33
CA LEU A 269 1.55 -13.42 35.29
C LEU A 269 1.44 -12.12 36.08
N SER A 270 2.57 -11.45 36.30
CA SER A 270 2.66 -10.15 36.93
C SER A 270 3.56 -9.23 36.13
N VAL A 271 3.31 -7.93 36.23
CA VAL A 271 4.11 -6.91 35.57
C VAL A 271 4.23 -5.68 36.44
N ASP A 272 5.43 -5.11 36.47
CA ASP A 272 5.72 -3.84 37.12
C ASP A 272 5.76 -2.74 36.07
N HIS A 273 4.88 -1.75 36.21
CA HIS A 273 4.81 -0.59 35.34
C HIS A 273 4.73 0.69 36.18
N PRO A 274 5.78 1.04 36.95
CA PRO A 274 5.76 2.19 37.87
C PRO A 274 5.49 3.52 37.16
N LYS A 275 5.80 3.60 35.85
CA LYS A 275 5.38 4.73 35.02
C LYS A 275 3.87 4.89 35.03
N TRP A 276 3.09 3.82 34.89
CA TRP A 276 1.63 3.87 34.71
C TRP A 276 0.84 3.63 35.99
N HIS A 277 1.37 2.80 36.89
CA HIS A 277 0.74 2.44 38.15
C HIS A 277 1.79 1.97 39.15
N GLU A 278 1.69 2.43 40.39
CA GLU A 278 2.72 2.21 41.42
C GLU A 278 2.82 0.73 41.88
N HIS A 279 1.70 0.00 41.91
CA HIS A 279 1.68 -1.39 42.35
C HIS A 279 1.95 -2.38 41.21
N THR A 280 2.51 -3.55 41.57
CA THR A 280 2.60 -4.71 40.68
C THR A 280 1.21 -5.14 40.21
N LEU A 281 1.02 -5.22 38.90
CA LEU A 281 -0.25 -5.62 38.31
C LEU A 281 -0.28 -7.12 38.05
N SER A 282 -1.44 -7.75 38.24
CA SER A 282 -1.65 -9.17 37.98
C SER A 282 -2.48 -9.40 36.72
N LEU A 283 -2.09 -10.36 35.90
CA LEU A 283 -2.83 -10.74 34.70
C LEU A 283 -4.23 -11.27 35.05
N PHE A 284 -5.26 -10.69 34.46
CA PHE A 284 -6.63 -11.19 34.56
C PHE A 284 -6.89 -12.22 33.44
N PRO A 285 -7.10 -13.51 33.75
CA PRO A 285 -7.09 -14.57 32.76
C PRO A 285 -8.39 -14.73 31.96
N ARG A 286 -9.47 -14.04 32.35
CA ARG A 286 -10.80 -14.20 31.73
C ARG A 286 -11.05 -13.09 30.70
N LYS A 287 -11.66 -13.47 29.58
CA LYS A 287 -12.27 -12.50 28.65
C LYS A 287 -13.53 -11.92 29.30
N THR A 288 -13.40 -10.76 29.92
CA THR A 288 -14.50 -9.99 30.52
C THR A 288 -14.40 -8.54 30.05
N PRO A 289 -15.50 -7.88 29.67
CA PRO A 289 -15.48 -6.50 29.21
C PRO A 289 -15.32 -5.56 30.41
N LEU A 290 -14.09 -5.40 30.88
CA LEU A 290 -13.75 -4.40 31.88
C LEU A 290 -13.28 -3.13 31.18
N THR A 291 -13.70 -1.97 31.69
CA THR A 291 -13.24 -0.68 31.16
C THR A 291 -11.80 -0.45 31.56
N CYS A 292 -10.96 -0.16 30.58
CA CYS A 292 -9.55 0.13 30.81
C CYS A 292 -9.37 1.55 31.38
N SER A 293 -8.75 1.66 32.55
CA SER A 293 -8.41 2.90 33.25
C SER A 293 -7.57 3.87 32.40
N VAL A 294 -6.84 3.36 31.40
CA VAL A 294 -5.93 4.15 30.56
C VAL A 294 -6.57 4.62 29.25
N CYS A 295 -7.50 3.86 28.67
CA CYS A 295 -8.06 4.20 27.36
C CYS A 295 -9.59 4.27 27.28
N ALA A 296 -10.29 4.02 28.39
CA ALA A 296 -11.76 4.01 28.50
C ALA A 296 -12.48 2.97 27.62
N LEU A 297 -11.76 2.06 26.95
CA LEU A 297 -12.36 1.03 26.10
C LEU A 297 -12.58 -0.29 26.87
N THR A 298 -13.62 -1.03 26.46
CA THR A 298 -14.04 -2.30 27.07
C THR A 298 -13.73 -3.53 26.20
N HIS A 299 -12.91 -3.38 25.15
CA HIS A 299 -12.64 -4.48 24.22
C HIS A 299 -11.76 -5.57 24.81
N THR A 300 -12.00 -6.83 24.43
CA THR A 300 -11.26 -8.01 24.94
C THR A 300 -10.22 -8.54 23.94
N ARG A 301 -9.61 -7.65 23.16
CA ARG A 301 -8.68 -8.01 22.07
C ARG A 301 -7.25 -8.29 22.54
N CYS A 302 -6.90 -7.91 23.77
CA CYS A 302 -5.58 -8.13 24.36
C CYS A 302 -5.73 -8.46 25.87
N PRO A 303 -4.66 -8.97 26.52
CA PRO A 303 -4.62 -9.24 27.95
C PRO A 303 -4.91 -7.99 28.78
N PHE A 304 -5.54 -8.20 29.94
CA PHE A 304 -5.74 -7.17 30.94
C PHE A 304 -4.89 -7.46 32.18
N TYR A 305 -4.35 -6.41 32.76
CA TYR A 305 -3.68 -6.44 34.04
C TYR A 305 -4.49 -5.61 35.04
N ILE A 306 -4.60 -6.11 36.26
CA ILE A 306 -5.41 -5.50 37.30
C ILE A 306 -4.61 -5.27 38.57
N CYS A 307 -4.95 -4.19 39.27
CA CYS A 307 -4.59 -3.95 40.66
C CYS A 307 -5.88 -3.89 41.48
N PRO A 308 -6.32 -5.00 42.10
CA PRO A 308 -7.52 -5.00 42.93
C PRO A 308 -7.50 -3.96 44.06
N PRO A 309 -6.38 -3.69 44.76
CA PRO A 309 -6.32 -2.65 45.78
C PRO A 309 -6.65 -1.23 45.29
N CYS A 310 -6.45 -0.94 44.01
CA CYS A 310 -6.60 0.40 43.43
C CYS A 310 -7.77 0.54 42.46
N ASP A 311 -8.58 -0.52 42.28
CA ASP A 311 -9.58 -0.59 41.22
C ASP A 311 -9.03 -0.21 39.83
N PHE A 312 -7.77 -0.60 39.57
CA PHE A 312 -7.08 -0.26 38.33
C PHE A 312 -7.12 -1.44 37.37
N VAL A 313 -7.57 -1.20 36.13
CA VAL A 313 -7.61 -2.19 35.05
C VAL A 313 -6.96 -1.58 33.82
N ALA A 314 -5.96 -2.25 33.24
CA ALA A 314 -5.32 -1.75 32.03
C ALA A 314 -5.11 -2.87 31.01
N HIS A 315 -5.34 -2.54 29.74
CA HIS A 315 -4.89 -3.37 28.61
C HIS A 315 -3.36 -3.43 28.59
N GLN A 316 -2.80 -4.58 28.19
CA GLN A 316 -1.36 -4.70 28.00
C GLN A 316 -0.81 -3.67 27.00
N SER A 317 -1.50 -3.46 25.87
CA SER A 317 -1.12 -2.44 24.88
C SER A 317 -1.29 -1.00 25.37
N CYS A 318 -1.94 -0.75 26.49
CA CYS A 318 -1.99 0.61 27.03
C CYS A 318 -0.68 1.01 27.73
N PHE A 319 0.17 0.05 28.12
CA PHE A 319 1.45 0.38 28.77
C PHE A 319 2.52 0.91 27.81
N SER A 320 2.36 0.68 26.50
CA SER A 320 3.20 1.24 25.45
C SER A 320 2.72 2.60 24.94
N LEU A 321 1.64 3.14 25.52
CA LEU A 321 1.22 4.50 25.18
C LEU A 321 2.31 5.50 25.57
N PRO A 322 2.49 6.57 24.82
CA PRO A 322 3.43 7.64 25.15
C PRO A 322 2.89 8.58 26.25
N ARG A 323 3.77 9.38 26.85
CA ARG A 323 3.47 10.39 27.86
C ARG A 323 3.23 11.75 27.25
N VAL A 324 4.06 12.20 26.31
CA VAL A 324 3.91 13.48 25.62
C VAL A 324 4.07 13.26 24.13
N ILE A 325 3.11 13.75 23.35
CA ILE A 325 3.09 13.58 21.90
C ILE A 325 2.67 14.84 21.17
N ARG A 326 2.99 14.87 19.89
CA ARG A 326 2.43 15.81 18.91
C ARG A 326 1.48 15.05 17.99
N ILE A 327 0.36 15.65 17.64
CA ILE A 327 -0.63 15.06 16.74
C ILE A 327 -0.92 15.98 15.57
N SER A 328 -1.34 15.42 14.43
CA SER A 328 -1.67 16.20 13.24
C SER A 328 -2.91 17.10 13.37
N ARG A 329 -3.70 16.93 14.42
CA ARG A 329 -4.98 17.63 14.65
C ARG A 329 -4.94 18.74 15.69
N HIS A 330 -3.77 19.00 16.27
CA HIS A 330 -3.58 20.07 17.23
C HIS A 330 -2.14 20.60 17.18
N HIS A 331 -1.97 21.92 17.26
CA HIS A 331 -0.65 22.53 17.11
C HIS A 331 0.25 22.38 18.33
N HIS A 332 -0.32 22.32 19.53
CA HIS A 332 0.45 22.14 20.75
C HIS A 332 0.67 20.65 21.05
N ARG A 333 1.71 20.36 21.83
CA ARG A 333 1.89 19.04 22.41
C ARG A 333 0.74 18.72 23.37
N ILE A 334 0.42 17.44 23.46
CA ILE A 334 -0.56 16.91 24.39
C ILE A 334 0.12 15.89 25.30
N SER A 335 -0.23 15.90 26.58
CA SER A 335 0.28 14.96 27.58
C SER A 335 -0.81 14.01 28.02
N PHE A 336 -0.43 12.78 28.34
CA PHE A 336 -1.33 11.82 28.95
C PHE A 336 -1.76 12.31 30.34
N THR A 337 -3.07 12.26 30.60
CA THR A 337 -3.67 12.45 31.92
C THR A 337 -4.46 11.21 32.32
N HIS A 338 -4.43 10.87 33.61
CA HIS A 338 -5.16 9.72 34.15
C HIS A 338 -6.67 9.97 34.28
N SER A 339 -7.08 11.23 34.31
CA SER A 339 -8.48 11.68 34.39
C SER A 339 -8.59 13.11 33.87
N PHE A 340 -9.78 13.52 33.44
CA PHE A 340 -10.04 14.90 33.04
C PHE A 340 -10.71 15.68 34.16
N GLU A 341 -10.57 17.01 34.13
CA GLU A 341 -11.29 17.88 35.06
C GLU A 341 -12.81 17.77 34.84
N LYS A 342 -13.59 18.02 35.90
CA LYS A 342 -15.06 17.98 35.82
C LYS A 342 -15.57 18.96 34.76
N GLY A 343 -16.27 18.44 33.76
CA GLY A 343 -16.86 19.22 32.69
C GLY A 343 -17.24 18.34 31.50
N ASP A 344 -17.78 18.94 30.45
CA ASP A 344 -18.05 18.24 29.19
C ASP A 344 -16.82 18.33 28.28
N TRP A 345 -16.01 17.26 28.27
CA TRP A 345 -14.88 17.12 27.38
C TRP A 345 -15.29 16.36 26.12
N PHE A 346 -14.81 16.82 24.96
CA PHE A 346 -15.03 16.17 23.68
C PHE A 346 -13.70 15.88 23.02
N CYS A 347 -13.55 14.67 22.48
CA CYS A 347 -12.34 14.26 21.81
C CYS A 347 -12.15 15.05 20.50
N GLY A 348 -11.05 15.77 20.36
CA GLY A 348 -10.75 16.56 19.16
C GLY A 348 -10.56 15.74 17.88
N VAL A 349 -10.45 14.41 17.98
CA VAL A 349 -10.26 13.48 16.85
C VAL A 349 -11.57 12.83 16.43
N CYS A 350 -12.31 12.20 17.36
CA CYS A 350 -13.56 11.49 17.03
C CYS A 350 -14.83 12.29 17.35
N ARG A 351 -14.68 13.45 18.00
CA ARG A 351 -15.74 14.37 18.48
C ARG A 351 -16.75 13.77 19.46
N LYS A 352 -16.58 12.51 19.87
CA LYS A 352 -17.39 11.90 20.92
C LYS A 352 -16.98 12.43 22.29
N LYS A 353 -17.93 12.43 23.23
CA LYS A 353 -17.71 12.78 24.62
C LYS A 353 -16.60 11.91 25.25
N ILE A 354 -15.74 12.53 26.04
CA ILE A 354 -14.73 11.88 26.85
C ILE A 354 -15.34 11.55 28.22
N ASP A 355 -15.07 10.35 28.70
CA ASP A 355 -15.36 9.98 30.07
C ASP A 355 -14.22 10.48 30.96
N ASN A 356 -14.54 11.37 31.90
CA ASN A 356 -13.54 12.08 32.68
C ASN A 356 -12.88 11.19 33.74
N ASP A 357 -13.49 10.06 34.08
CA ASP A 357 -12.97 9.14 35.10
C ASP A 357 -11.84 8.24 34.56
N TYR A 358 -11.54 8.33 33.26
CA TYR A 358 -10.55 7.52 32.57
C TYR A 358 -9.47 8.35 31.87
N GLY A 359 -8.37 7.66 31.53
CA GLY A 359 -7.22 8.26 30.89
C GLY A 359 -7.46 8.75 29.46
N GLY A 360 -6.72 9.80 29.10
CA GLY A 360 -6.69 10.40 27.77
C GLY A 360 -5.52 11.36 27.63
N TYR A 361 -5.54 12.19 26.58
CA TYR A 361 -4.55 13.23 26.38
C TYR A 361 -5.19 14.60 26.46
N SER A 362 -4.51 15.54 27.12
CA SER A 362 -4.87 16.95 27.20
C SER A 362 -3.73 17.83 26.71
N CYS A 363 -4.06 18.99 26.16
CA CYS A 363 -3.06 19.97 25.76
C CYS A 363 -2.26 20.47 26.97
N ILE A 364 -0.94 20.61 26.79
CA ILE A 364 -0.04 21.11 27.84
C ILE A 364 -0.05 22.64 27.94
N LYS A 365 -0.57 23.33 26.93
CA LYS A 365 -0.58 24.80 26.90
C LYS A 365 -1.73 25.34 27.73
N ASP A 366 -1.38 26.21 28.68
CA ASP A 366 -2.34 26.90 29.54
C ASP A 366 -3.42 27.61 28.73
N GLY A 367 -4.68 27.42 29.16
CA GLY A 367 -5.87 27.98 28.51
C GLY A 367 -6.33 27.25 27.24
N CYS A 368 -5.66 26.17 26.81
CA CYS A 368 -6.06 25.38 25.66
C CYS A 368 -6.85 24.11 26.07
N LEU A 369 -8.17 24.13 25.87
CA LEU A 369 -9.08 23.03 26.27
C LEU A 369 -9.14 21.86 25.26
N TYR A 370 -8.02 21.50 24.64
CA TYR A 370 -8.01 20.36 23.72
C TYR A 370 -7.83 19.04 24.48
N GLY A 371 -8.74 18.10 24.25
CA GLY A 371 -8.67 16.74 24.79
C GLY A 371 -8.85 15.69 23.70
N ALA A 372 -8.27 14.51 23.88
CA ALA A 372 -8.46 13.37 22.99
C ALA A 372 -8.45 12.05 23.77
N HIS A 373 -9.26 11.06 23.34
CA HIS A 373 -9.15 9.70 23.89
C HIS A 373 -7.77 9.13 23.60
N SER A 374 -7.24 8.28 24.50
CA SER A 374 -5.91 7.68 24.34
C SER A 374 -5.70 7.00 23.00
N ARG A 375 -6.64 6.15 22.59
CA ARG A 375 -6.56 5.45 21.29
C ARG A 375 -6.88 6.34 20.10
N CYS A 376 -7.47 7.51 20.28
CA CYS A 376 -7.65 8.46 19.20
C CYS A 376 -6.37 9.24 18.94
N ALA A 377 -5.70 9.67 20.02
CA ALA A 377 -4.46 10.43 19.94
C ALA A 377 -3.30 9.60 19.37
N THR A 378 -3.23 8.30 19.68
CA THR A 378 -2.12 7.43 19.26
C THR A 378 -2.39 6.62 17.98
N ARG A 379 -3.38 7.01 17.17
CA ARG A 379 -3.63 6.37 15.86
C ARG A 379 -2.49 6.68 14.91
N ARG A 380 -2.07 5.70 14.09
CA ARG A 380 -1.00 5.86 13.07
C ARG A 380 -1.24 7.01 12.06
N SER A 381 -2.50 7.41 11.82
CA SER A 381 -2.84 8.55 10.96
C SER A 381 -2.80 9.91 11.68
N VAL A 382 -2.75 9.91 13.01
CA VAL A 382 -2.84 11.08 13.88
C VAL A 382 -1.50 11.39 14.56
N TRP A 383 -0.76 10.36 14.96
CA TRP A 383 0.52 10.44 15.66
C TRP A 383 1.63 9.70 14.90
N ASP A 384 2.84 10.26 14.93
CA ASP A 384 4.01 9.83 14.16
C ASP A 384 4.85 8.76 14.86
N GLY A 385 4.43 8.32 16.05
CA GLY A 385 5.14 7.31 16.83
C GLY A 385 6.27 7.85 17.71
N LYS A 386 6.49 9.17 17.77
CA LYS A 386 7.56 9.79 18.57
C LYS A 386 7.07 10.18 19.97
N GLU A 387 7.74 9.68 21.01
CA GLU A 387 7.62 10.12 22.40
C GLU A 387 8.44 11.40 22.60
N LEU A 388 7.85 12.40 23.25
CA LEU A 388 8.43 13.74 23.43
C LEU A 388 8.57 14.14 24.90
N GLU A 389 8.33 13.21 25.84
CA GLU A 389 8.59 13.44 27.26
C GLU A 389 10.08 13.77 27.49
N GLY A 390 10.35 14.96 28.04
CA GLY A 390 11.71 15.44 28.31
C GLY A 390 12.39 16.15 27.13
N GLU A 391 11.81 16.13 25.93
CA GLU A 391 12.34 16.84 24.76
C GLU A 391 11.90 18.33 24.78
N PRO A 392 12.78 19.30 24.50
CA PRO A 392 12.40 20.70 24.41
C PRO A 392 11.45 20.95 23.22
N GLU A 393 10.58 21.97 23.31
CA GLU A 393 9.79 22.42 22.16
C GLU A 393 10.67 23.17 21.16
N GLU A 394 10.76 22.64 19.93
CA GLU A 394 11.39 23.34 18.82
C GLU A 394 10.40 24.37 18.25
N ASN A 395 10.82 25.63 18.15
CA ASN A 395 10.06 26.64 17.42
C ASN A 395 10.17 26.34 15.93
N GLU A 396 9.08 25.91 15.30
CA GLU A 396 9.03 25.80 13.85
C GLU A 396 9.06 27.20 13.23
N GLU A 397 10.16 27.54 12.55
CA GLU A 397 10.22 28.79 11.78
C GLU A 397 9.11 28.81 10.72
N GLU A 398 8.21 29.79 10.83
CA GLU A 398 7.16 30.02 9.85
C GLU A 398 7.75 30.51 8.52
N LEU A 399 7.90 29.59 7.57
CA LEU A 399 8.37 29.92 6.23
C LEU A 399 7.24 30.58 5.41
N LYS A 400 7.31 31.89 5.27
CA LYS A 400 6.36 32.66 4.45
C LYS A 400 6.40 32.23 2.97
N PRO A 401 5.24 32.18 2.29
CA PRO A 401 5.17 31.80 0.88
C PRO A 401 5.71 32.89 -0.07
N PHE A 402 5.67 34.16 0.33
CA PHE A 402 6.19 35.25 -0.49
C PHE A 402 6.63 36.44 0.35
N VAL A 403 7.38 37.32 -0.28
CA VAL A 403 7.72 38.65 0.23
C VAL A 403 6.90 39.69 -0.55
N ARG A 404 6.23 40.61 0.15
CA ARG A 404 5.57 41.76 -0.49
C ARG A 404 6.62 42.81 -0.81
N ILE A 405 6.70 43.19 -2.09
CA ILE A 405 7.61 44.22 -2.58
C ILE A 405 6.92 45.59 -2.52
N SER A 406 5.64 45.63 -2.91
CA SER A 406 4.76 46.80 -2.79
C SER A 406 3.29 46.33 -2.77
N ASP A 407 2.35 47.26 -2.66
CA ASP A 407 0.92 46.95 -2.72
C ASP A 407 0.58 46.19 -4.02
N GLY A 408 -0.02 45.01 -3.85
CA GLY A 408 -0.38 44.12 -4.95
C GLY A 408 0.81 43.47 -5.69
N ILE A 409 2.06 43.65 -5.27
CA ILE A 409 3.23 43.04 -5.93
C ILE A 409 4.01 42.14 -4.97
N ILE A 410 4.18 40.87 -5.34
CA ILE A 410 4.86 39.86 -4.53
C ILE A 410 6.01 39.20 -5.28
N GLN A 411 7.02 38.78 -4.53
CA GLN A 411 8.03 37.83 -4.98
C GLN A 411 7.74 36.47 -4.33
N HIS A 412 7.23 35.53 -5.14
CA HIS A 412 6.78 34.22 -4.68
C HIS A 412 7.95 33.22 -4.62
N PHE A 413 7.97 32.35 -3.59
CA PHE A 413 9.08 31.42 -3.37
C PHE A 413 9.33 30.46 -4.55
N SER A 414 8.27 30.11 -5.29
CA SER A 414 8.33 29.22 -6.45
C SER A 414 8.67 29.91 -7.76
N HIS A 415 8.71 31.25 -7.78
CA HIS A 415 8.92 32.05 -8.99
C HIS A 415 9.79 33.26 -8.68
N LYS A 416 11.01 33.00 -8.17
CA LYS A 416 11.89 34.03 -7.59
C LYS A 416 12.41 35.05 -8.60
N HIS A 417 12.51 34.68 -9.87
CA HIS A 417 13.12 35.51 -10.91
C HIS A 417 12.23 36.66 -11.36
N HIS A 418 10.91 36.53 -11.23
CA HIS A 418 9.97 37.56 -11.66
C HIS A 418 9.03 37.94 -10.52
N HIS A 419 8.39 39.10 -10.66
CA HIS A 419 7.40 39.57 -9.71
C HIS A 419 5.99 39.29 -10.22
N LEU A 420 5.12 38.98 -9.27
CA LEU A 420 3.71 38.67 -9.46
C LEU A 420 2.87 39.86 -9.04
N ARG A 421 1.95 40.27 -9.89
CA ARG A 421 1.00 41.36 -9.64
C ARG A 421 -0.39 40.79 -9.36
N LEU A 422 -1.07 41.33 -8.36
CA LEU A 422 -2.46 41.04 -8.06
C LEU A 422 -3.34 41.68 -9.13
N ASP A 423 -4.16 40.86 -9.79
CA ASP A 423 -5.22 41.27 -10.68
C ASP A 423 -6.57 41.01 -9.99
N GLU A 424 -7.38 42.07 -9.84
CA GLU A 424 -8.75 41.98 -9.35
C GLU A 424 -9.66 41.56 -10.51
N ASN A 425 -10.25 40.36 -10.40
CA ASN A 425 -11.00 39.74 -11.48
C ASN A 425 -12.49 40.09 -11.44
N THR A 426 -12.84 41.38 -11.45
CA THR A 426 -14.24 41.80 -11.30
C THR A 426 -15.04 41.75 -12.61
N ASP A 427 -14.42 41.97 -13.77
CA ASP A 427 -15.15 42.12 -15.06
C ASP A 427 -14.43 41.56 -16.31
N ARG A 428 -13.44 40.66 -16.19
CA ARG A 428 -12.79 40.07 -17.37
C ARG A 428 -13.66 38.99 -18.02
N ASP A 429 -13.61 38.95 -19.36
CA ASP A 429 -14.11 37.82 -20.15
C ASP A 429 -13.37 36.54 -19.73
N TYR A 430 -14.12 35.43 -19.62
CA TYR A 430 -13.55 34.15 -19.22
C TYR A 430 -12.61 33.60 -20.31
N ASP A 431 -11.34 33.44 -19.95
CA ASP A 431 -10.35 32.77 -20.78
C ASP A 431 -10.03 31.39 -20.20
N GLU A 432 -10.39 30.32 -20.93
CA GLU A 432 -10.11 28.93 -20.53
C GLU A 432 -8.62 28.60 -20.47
N ASN A 433 -7.74 29.45 -21.00
CA ASN A 433 -6.29 29.28 -20.95
C ASN A 433 -5.64 29.89 -19.70
N MET A 434 -6.36 30.72 -18.95
CA MET A 434 -5.87 31.27 -17.68
C MET A 434 -5.95 30.20 -16.59
N GLU A 435 -4.86 29.48 -16.38
CA GLU A 435 -4.78 28.36 -15.44
C GLU A 435 -3.78 28.63 -14.31
N CYS A 436 -4.21 28.38 -13.08
CA CYS A 436 -3.34 28.44 -11.91
C CYS A 436 -2.31 27.31 -11.93
N GLN A 437 -1.02 27.64 -11.88
CA GLN A 437 0.08 26.68 -11.92
C GLN A 437 0.18 25.80 -10.66
N ALA A 438 -0.37 26.25 -9.53
CA ALA A 438 -0.36 25.47 -8.30
C ALA A 438 -1.44 24.38 -8.29
N CYS A 439 -2.66 24.70 -8.71
CA CYS A 439 -3.80 23.79 -8.56
C CYS A 439 -4.29 23.22 -9.90
N VAL A 440 -3.78 23.71 -11.02
CA VAL A 440 -4.13 23.28 -12.40
C VAL A 440 -5.65 23.37 -12.61
N ARG A 441 -6.22 24.50 -12.17
CA ARG A 441 -7.62 24.86 -12.43
C ARG A 441 -7.68 26.23 -13.11
N PRO A 442 -8.64 26.43 -14.01
CA PRO A 442 -8.89 27.75 -14.59
C PRO A 442 -9.18 28.81 -13.51
N ILE A 443 -8.84 30.05 -13.83
CA ILE A 443 -9.24 31.22 -13.06
C ILE A 443 -10.71 31.54 -13.42
N TYR A 444 -11.66 30.92 -12.72
CA TYR A 444 -13.08 31.16 -12.97
C TYR A 444 -13.56 32.51 -12.43
N PHE A 445 -13.06 32.90 -11.25
CA PHE A 445 -13.44 34.11 -10.51
C PHE A 445 -12.41 34.42 -9.43
N GLY A 446 -12.55 35.60 -8.81
CA GLY A 446 -11.72 36.03 -7.68
C GLY A 446 -10.32 36.47 -8.08
N ASN A 447 -9.60 37.04 -7.11
CA ASN A 447 -8.29 37.61 -7.34
C ASN A 447 -7.25 36.53 -7.65
N PHE A 448 -6.29 36.88 -8.48
CA PHE A 448 -5.17 36.03 -8.82
C PHE A 448 -3.91 36.87 -8.99
N TYR A 449 -2.77 36.21 -8.85
CA TYR A 449 -1.47 36.79 -9.13
C TYR A 449 -1.02 36.37 -10.53
N SER A 450 -0.68 37.33 -11.38
CA SER A 450 -0.11 37.12 -12.71
C SER A 450 1.33 37.62 -12.76
N CYS A 451 2.21 36.86 -13.40
CA CYS A 451 3.59 37.29 -13.59
C CYS A 451 3.63 38.39 -14.66
N MET A 452 4.41 39.44 -14.41
CA MET A 452 4.53 40.56 -15.34
C MET A 452 5.40 40.26 -16.58
N GLN A 453 6.03 39.08 -16.64
CA GLN A 453 7.05 38.74 -17.65
C GLN A 453 6.80 37.38 -18.33
N CYS A 454 5.90 36.54 -17.82
CA CYS A 454 5.55 35.25 -18.41
C CYS A 454 4.13 34.83 -18.01
N ASP A 455 3.64 33.71 -18.56
CA ASP A 455 2.27 33.21 -18.34
C ASP A 455 2.07 32.51 -16.98
N PHE A 456 2.93 32.78 -16.00
CA PHE A 456 2.82 32.17 -14.67
C PHE A 456 1.70 32.84 -13.86
N ILE A 457 0.67 32.07 -13.51
CA ILE A 457 -0.53 32.53 -12.81
C ILE A 457 -0.78 31.67 -11.57
N LEU A 458 -1.21 32.29 -10.47
CA LEU A 458 -1.67 31.62 -9.25
C LEU A 458 -2.98 32.23 -8.76
N HIS A 459 -3.95 31.42 -8.32
CA HIS A 459 -5.04 31.95 -7.48
C HIS A 459 -4.45 32.64 -6.25
N GLU A 460 -5.11 33.68 -5.72
CA GLU A 460 -4.67 34.33 -4.48
C GLU A 460 -4.52 33.31 -3.33
N ALA A 461 -5.47 32.40 -3.16
CA ALA A 461 -5.39 31.32 -2.17
C ALA A 461 -4.20 30.38 -2.42
N CYS A 462 -3.88 30.10 -3.69
CA CYS A 462 -2.73 29.25 -4.06
C CYS A 462 -1.39 29.94 -3.77
N ALA A 463 -1.30 31.26 -3.94
CA ALA A 463 -0.11 32.02 -3.61
C ALA A 463 0.14 32.09 -2.09
N ASN A 464 -0.90 31.93 -1.27
CA ASN A 464 -0.83 31.95 0.19
C ASN A 464 -0.67 30.56 0.83
N LEU A 465 -0.49 29.49 0.04
CA LEU A 465 -0.33 28.13 0.58
C LEU A 465 0.89 28.06 1.51
N PRO A 466 0.74 27.50 2.73
CA PRO A 466 1.85 27.42 3.67
C PRO A 466 2.91 26.44 3.16
N ARG A 467 4.18 26.74 3.39
CA ARG A 467 5.28 25.88 2.91
C ARG A 467 5.38 24.56 3.68
N ARG A 468 4.89 24.52 4.92
CA ARG A 468 4.75 23.33 5.77
C ARG A 468 3.30 23.22 6.24
N HIS A 469 2.75 22.00 6.29
CA HIS A 469 1.33 21.79 6.59
C HIS A 469 1.09 20.47 7.35
N HIS A 470 0.42 20.54 8.51
CA HIS A 470 -0.11 19.35 9.18
C HIS A 470 -1.49 19.03 8.62
N HIS A 471 -1.69 17.78 8.19
CA HIS A 471 -2.95 17.36 7.62
C HIS A 471 -3.63 16.29 8.48
N PRO A 472 -4.94 16.38 8.78
CA PRO A 472 -5.62 15.47 9.74
C PRO A 472 -5.62 13.97 9.41
N ILE A 473 -5.27 13.59 8.18
CA ILE A 473 -5.21 12.19 7.71
C ILE A 473 -3.78 11.63 7.66
N HIS A 474 -2.78 12.41 8.05
CA HIS A 474 -1.39 11.99 8.08
C HIS A 474 -0.64 12.60 9.26
N ALA A 475 0.11 11.77 9.98
CA ALA A 475 0.79 12.19 11.20
C ALA A 475 1.95 13.15 10.95
N HIS A 476 2.74 12.90 9.92
CA HIS A 476 3.94 13.70 9.63
C HIS A 476 3.58 15.07 9.03
N LEU A 477 4.46 16.03 9.25
CA LEU A 477 4.38 17.33 8.63
C LEU A 477 4.71 17.23 7.13
N LEU A 478 3.92 17.91 6.31
CA LEU A 478 4.07 17.88 4.87
C LEU A 478 4.77 19.14 4.36
N THR A 479 5.58 19.00 3.32
CA THR A 479 6.28 20.10 2.64
C THR A 479 5.67 20.35 1.27
N LEU A 480 5.49 21.63 0.92
CA LEU A 480 4.99 22.06 -0.38
C LEU A 480 6.09 21.95 -1.46
N VAL A 481 5.83 21.17 -2.50
CA VAL A 481 6.73 20.92 -3.63
C VAL A 481 6.19 21.59 -4.89
N THR A 482 7.06 22.26 -5.65
CA THR A 482 6.69 23.07 -6.82
C THR A 482 7.38 22.66 -8.13
N GLU A 483 8.44 21.84 -8.08
CA GLU A 483 9.22 21.44 -9.26
C GLU A 483 8.94 19.99 -9.67
N TYR A 484 8.53 19.80 -10.93
CA TYR A 484 8.20 18.48 -11.49
C TYR A 484 9.42 17.77 -12.15
N TYR A 485 10.48 18.51 -12.48
CA TYR A 485 11.46 18.05 -13.48
C TYR A 485 12.56 17.11 -12.98
N ASN A 486 12.72 16.89 -11.67
CA ASN A 486 13.85 16.12 -11.13
C ASN A 486 13.48 14.95 -10.20
N VAL A 487 12.19 14.59 -10.08
CA VAL A 487 11.80 13.45 -9.25
C VAL A 487 11.80 12.18 -10.10
N MET A 488 12.89 11.43 -9.99
CA MET A 488 13.07 10.09 -10.55
C MET A 488 11.89 9.17 -10.21
N VAL A 489 11.10 8.83 -11.24
CA VAL A 489 10.54 7.52 -11.69
C VAL A 489 10.13 6.41 -10.69
N HIS A 490 10.45 6.41 -9.40
CA HIS A 490 10.34 5.18 -8.61
C HIS A 490 9.16 5.00 -7.64
N ARG A 491 8.31 6.00 -7.32
CA ARG A 491 7.15 5.80 -6.41
C ARG A 491 5.92 6.63 -6.79
N SER A 492 4.72 6.19 -6.37
CA SER A 492 3.40 6.54 -6.91
C SER A 492 3.11 8.05 -7.09
N GLN A 493 2.73 8.48 -8.31
CA GLN A 493 2.25 9.84 -8.61
C GLN A 493 0.76 10.06 -8.28
N VAL A 494 0.29 9.52 -7.16
CA VAL A 494 -1.13 9.48 -6.80
C VAL A 494 -1.35 10.27 -5.52
N CYS A 495 -2.41 11.05 -5.47
CA CYS A 495 -2.83 11.70 -4.24
C CYS A 495 -3.33 10.65 -3.23
N SER A 496 -2.83 10.70 -2.00
CA SER A 496 -3.25 9.79 -0.93
C SER A 496 -4.68 10.05 -0.46
N ALA A 497 -5.28 11.21 -0.77
CA ALA A 497 -6.65 11.55 -0.39
C ALA A 497 -7.68 11.31 -1.49
N CYS A 498 -7.31 11.47 -2.76
CA CYS A 498 -8.26 11.43 -3.87
C CYS A 498 -7.73 10.57 -5.02
N PRO A 499 -8.62 10.01 -5.87
CA PRO A 499 -8.22 9.09 -6.94
C PRO A 499 -7.46 9.76 -8.10
N SER A 500 -7.23 11.07 -8.04
CA SER A 500 -6.59 11.85 -9.09
C SER A 500 -5.07 11.79 -9.01
N LEU A 501 -4.40 11.90 -10.16
CA LEU A 501 -2.94 11.92 -10.24
C LEU A 501 -2.38 13.30 -9.89
N LEU A 502 -1.20 13.32 -9.27
CA LEU A 502 -0.43 14.53 -8.97
C LEU A 502 0.42 14.87 -10.20
N ARG A 503 -0.07 15.74 -11.08
CA ARG A 503 0.66 16.10 -12.30
C ARG A 503 0.71 17.60 -12.54
N ALA A 504 1.91 18.10 -12.80
CA ALA A 504 2.19 19.49 -13.18
C ALA A 504 1.50 20.55 -12.27
N CYS A 505 1.24 20.20 -11.02
CA CYS A 505 0.67 21.04 -9.97
C CYS A 505 1.64 21.10 -8.80
N PHE A 506 1.43 22.06 -7.92
CA PHE A 506 2.03 22.02 -6.59
C PHE A 506 1.36 20.89 -5.80
N PHE A 507 2.11 20.26 -4.91
CA PHE A 507 1.60 19.20 -4.05
C PHE A 507 2.34 19.20 -2.72
N TYR A 508 1.68 18.68 -1.69
CA TYR A 508 2.30 18.41 -0.40
C TYR A 508 2.85 16.99 -0.39
N LYS A 509 4.05 16.82 0.15
CA LYS A 509 4.71 15.53 0.29
C LYS A 509 5.25 15.36 1.73
N CYS A 510 5.20 14.14 2.24
CA CYS A 510 5.94 13.75 3.42
C CYS A 510 7.42 13.51 3.09
N ASP A 511 8.32 14.13 3.85
CA ASP A 511 9.77 13.98 3.68
C ASP A 511 10.37 12.87 4.56
N GLU A 512 9.55 12.19 5.38
CA GLU A 512 10.00 11.07 6.22
C GLU A 512 10.39 9.84 5.39
N GLN A 513 11.42 9.12 5.85
CA GLN A 513 11.92 7.94 5.15
C GLN A 513 10.83 6.86 5.04
N ASP A 514 10.74 6.21 3.87
CA ASP A 514 9.74 5.18 3.56
C ASP A 514 8.27 5.61 3.67
N CYS A 515 8.02 6.93 3.62
CA CYS A 515 6.68 7.49 3.56
C CYS A 515 6.37 8.10 2.18
N ASP A 516 5.52 7.43 1.40
CA ASP A 516 5.09 7.91 0.07
C ASP A 516 3.84 8.81 0.10
N PHE A 517 3.52 9.38 1.27
CA PHE A 517 2.29 10.16 1.44
C PHE A 517 2.38 11.51 0.70
N GLN A 518 1.39 11.77 -0.17
CA GLN A 518 1.35 12.97 -1.01
C GLN A 518 -0.09 13.47 -1.19
N LEU A 519 -0.30 14.78 -1.24
CA LEU A 519 -1.62 15.41 -1.41
C LEU A 519 -1.61 16.51 -2.45
N HIS A 520 -2.69 16.61 -3.23
CA HIS A 520 -2.97 17.83 -3.98
C HIS A 520 -3.14 19.00 -3.01
N VAL A 521 -2.75 20.20 -3.44
CA VAL A 521 -2.99 21.43 -2.67
C VAL A 521 -4.47 21.63 -2.32
N GLN A 522 -5.40 21.23 -3.22
CA GLN A 522 -6.83 21.30 -2.94
C GLN A 522 -7.28 20.28 -1.88
N CYS A 523 -6.66 19.10 -1.84
CA CYS A 523 -6.96 18.10 -0.82
C CYS A 523 -6.41 18.55 0.54
N ALA A 524 -5.21 19.16 0.54
CA ALA A 524 -4.58 19.68 1.74
C ALA A 524 -5.30 20.90 2.32
N ALA A 525 -5.94 21.72 1.47
CA ALA A 525 -6.70 22.89 1.89
C ALA A 525 -8.05 22.55 2.57
N VAL A 526 -8.51 21.30 2.49
CA VAL A 526 -9.75 20.91 3.17
C VAL A 526 -9.49 20.82 4.67
N SER A 527 -10.27 21.58 5.43
CA SER A 527 -10.17 21.64 6.90
C SER A 527 -11.46 21.13 7.55
N GLU A 528 -11.36 20.80 8.85
CA GLU A 528 -12.50 20.45 9.68
C GLU A 528 -12.84 21.63 10.61
N PRO A 529 -14.12 21.95 10.83
CA PRO A 529 -15.31 21.35 10.21
C PRO A 529 -15.47 21.72 8.72
N LEU A 530 -15.85 20.74 7.90
CA LEU A 530 -16.20 20.97 6.51
C LEU A 530 -17.69 21.32 6.40
N VAL A 531 -17.98 22.58 6.09
CA VAL A 531 -19.33 23.03 5.69
C VAL A 531 -19.41 22.91 4.16
N HIS A 532 -20.36 22.14 3.65
CA HIS A 532 -20.43 21.79 2.23
C HIS A 532 -21.86 21.75 1.73
N GLU A 533 -22.16 22.37 0.58
CA GLU A 533 -23.53 22.58 0.09
C GLU A 533 -24.34 21.28 -0.13
N SER A 534 -23.68 20.14 -0.30
CA SER A 534 -24.38 18.85 -0.38
C SER A 534 -25.06 18.41 0.92
N HIS A 535 -24.73 19.04 2.06
CA HIS A 535 -25.22 18.63 3.36
C HIS A 535 -25.26 19.78 4.37
N MET A 536 -26.35 19.85 5.16
CA MET A 536 -26.60 20.99 6.07
C MET A 536 -25.75 20.97 7.34
N HIS A 537 -25.30 19.79 7.81
CA HIS A 537 -24.51 19.69 9.03
C HIS A 537 -23.00 19.76 8.74
N PRO A 538 -22.20 20.30 9.68
CA PRO A 538 -20.75 20.26 9.57
C PRO A 538 -20.21 18.82 9.53
N LEU A 539 -19.25 18.58 8.64
CA LEU A 539 -18.66 17.25 8.47
C LEU A 539 -17.24 17.18 9.06
N PHE A 540 -16.89 16.03 9.61
CA PHE A 540 -15.61 15.79 10.28
C PHE A 540 -14.98 14.48 9.81
N LEU A 541 -13.66 14.43 9.77
CA LEU A 541 -12.86 13.24 9.51
C LEU A 541 -12.82 12.38 10.76
N THR A 542 -13.86 11.58 10.98
CA THR A 542 -13.94 10.64 12.11
C THR A 542 -13.32 9.29 11.71
N SER A 543 -12.01 9.19 11.86
CA SER A 543 -11.20 8.05 11.41
C SER A 543 -11.38 6.79 12.26
N GLU A 544 -12.58 6.19 12.33
CA GLU A 544 -12.70 4.89 13.01
C GLU A 544 -12.09 3.77 12.14
N PRO A 545 -11.17 2.95 12.70
CA PRO A 545 -10.67 1.78 12.00
C PRO A 545 -11.86 0.90 11.61
N TYR A 546 -11.90 0.47 10.35
CA TYR A 546 -12.87 -0.47 9.79
C TYR A 546 -14.28 0.06 9.46
N GLU A 547 -14.64 1.30 9.83
CA GLU A 547 -15.87 1.95 9.34
C GLU A 547 -15.62 2.70 8.02
N ALA A 548 -15.53 1.98 6.90
CA ALA A 548 -15.52 2.62 5.59
C ALA A 548 -16.95 3.02 5.21
N ARG A 549 -17.27 4.31 5.31
CA ARG A 549 -18.56 4.83 4.83
C ARG A 549 -18.48 5.12 3.33
N LEU A 550 -19.46 4.64 2.58
CA LEU A 550 -19.59 4.98 1.18
C LEU A 550 -19.97 6.46 1.06
N CYS A 551 -19.32 7.17 0.14
CA CYS A 551 -19.68 8.55 -0.14
C CYS A 551 -21.15 8.63 -0.59
N SER A 552 -21.98 9.37 0.16
CA SER A 552 -23.41 9.53 -0.08
C SER A 552 -23.70 10.18 -1.44
N VAL A 553 -22.73 10.93 -1.99
CA VAL A 553 -22.84 11.64 -3.27
C VAL A 553 -22.40 10.78 -4.45
N CYS A 554 -21.16 10.26 -4.46
CA CYS A 554 -20.67 9.53 -5.63
C CYS A 554 -20.98 8.04 -5.61
N LYS A 555 -21.25 7.46 -4.44
CA LYS A 555 -21.49 6.03 -4.24
C LYS A 555 -20.39 5.12 -4.81
N LYS A 556 -19.23 5.69 -5.16
CA LYS A 556 -18.08 4.95 -5.66
C LYS A 556 -17.31 4.42 -4.46
N GLU A 557 -17.02 3.13 -4.51
CA GLU A 557 -16.12 2.46 -3.61
C GLU A 557 -14.67 2.92 -3.87
N SER A 558 -13.97 3.38 -2.83
CA SER A 558 -12.59 3.89 -2.92
C SER A 558 -11.53 2.81 -3.19
N TRP A 559 -11.94 1.54 -3.35
CA TRP A 559 -11.05 0.37 -3.42
C TRP A 559 -10.16 0.33 -4.67
N LEU A 560 -10.48 1.08 -5.73
CA LEU A 560 -9.87 0.88 -7.04
C LEU A 560 -8.58 1.67 -7.30
N LEU A 561 -8.20 2.62 -6.43
CA LEU A 561 -7.06 3.52 -6.70
C LEU A 561 -6.41 3.98 -5.39
N LEU A 562 -5.45 3.22 -4.83
CA LEU A 562 -4.35 3.62 -3.90
C LEU A 562 -4.56 4.84 -2.97
N SER A 563 -5.79 5.10 -2.52
CA SER A 563 -6.20 6.32 -1.81
C SER A 563 -6.89 5.96 -0.51
N THR A 564 -6.91 6.93 0.40
CA THR A 564 -7.44 6.78 1.75
C THR A 564 -8.91 6.35 1.75
N LYS A 565 -9.31 5.61 2.79
CA LYS A 565 -10.72 5.29 3.07
C LYS A 565 -11.40 6.37 3.92
N GLU A 566 -10.66 7.40 4.32
CA GLU A 566 -11.16 8.50 5.14
C GLU A 566 -12.23 9.31 4.38
N THR A 567 -13.31 9.62 5.08
CA THR A 567 -14.43 10.42 4.59
C THR A 567 -14.82 11.47 5.63
N PHE A 568 -15.40 12.57 5.16
CA PHE A 568 -15.99 13.60 6.01
C PHE A 568 -17.39 13.16 6.39
N ASN A 569 -17.64 12.98 7.69
CA ASN A 569 -18.84 12.37 8.23
C ASN A 569 -19.65 13.37 9.05
N CYS A 570 -20.97 13.30 8.91
CA CYS A 570 -21.88 13.82 9.91
C CYS A 570 -21.87 12.87 11.12
N ILE A 571 -21.73 13.43 12.33
CA ILE A 571 -21.51 12.63 13.54
C ILE A 571 -22.83 12.35 14.27
N GLU A 572 -23.60 13.40 14.57
CA GLU A 572 -24.72 13.28 15.51
C GLU A 572 -26.10 13.23 14.83
N GLU A 573 -26.22 13.80 13.63
CA GLU A 573 -27.54 14.07 13.03
C GLU A 573 -27.96 13.06 11.95
N CYS A 574 -27.00 12.49 11.20
CA CYS A 574 -27.29 11.50 10.15
C CYS A 574 -26.05 10.70 9.70
N ASP A 575 -26.26 9.73 8.80
CA ASP A 575 -25.25 8.83 8.24
C ASP A 575 -24.49 9.40 7.02
N PHE A 576 -24.60 10.72 6.77
CA PHE A 576 -23.98 11.34 5.60
C PHE A 576 -22.46 11.27 5.64
N ALA A 577 -21.86 10.83 4.52
CA ALA A 577 -20.42 10.73 4.34
C ALA A 577 -19.99 11.30 2.97
N LEU A 578 -18.88 12.03 2.95
CA LEU A 578 -18.36 12.68 1.74
C LEU A 578 -16.90 12.33 1.52
N CYS A 579 -16.54 11.81 0.35
CA CYS A 579 -15.14 11.57 0.01
C CYS A 579 -14.43 12.86 -0.42
N PHE A 580 -13.10 12.90 -0.26
CA PHE A 580 -12.24 14.03 -0.70
C PHE A 580 -12.46 14.42 -2.17
N GLY A 581 -12.68 13.43 -3.05
CA GLY A 581 -12.95 13.70 -4.46
C GLY A 581 -14.24 14.48 -4.70
N CYS A 582 -15.25 14.34 -3.84
CA CYS A 582 -16.48 15.15 -3.91
C CYS A 582 -16.33 16.46 -3.14
N ALA A 583 -15.66 16.46 -1.99
CA ALA A 583 -15.44 17.64 -1.16
C ALA A 583 -14.62 18.74 -1.86
N THR A 584 -13.76 18.38 -2.80
CA THR A 584 -12.88 19.32 -3.51
C THR A 584 -13.46 19.82 -4.84
N LEU A 585 -14.67 19.39 -5.24
CA LEU A 585 -15.31 19.89 -6.45
C LEU A 585 -15.73 21.36 -6.27
N PRO A 586 -15.45 22.24 -7.24
CA PRO A 586 -15.97 23.60 -7.21
C PRO A 586 -17.51 23.61 -7.22
N GLN A 587 -18.14 24.37 -6.33
CA GLN A 587 -19.61 24.51 -6.35
C GLN A 587 -20.10 25.24 -7.59
N LYS A 588 -19.31 26.22 -8.07
CA LYS A 588 -19.60 27.00 -9.26
C LYS A 588 -18.38 27.07 -10.17
N LEU A 589 -18.61 27.11 -11.48
CA LEU A 589 -17.56 27.29 -12.48
C LEU A 589 -18.10 27.96 -13.74
N ARG A 590 -17.19 28.48 -14.58
CA ARG A 590 -17.54 29.00 -15.92
C ARG A 590 -17.25 27.95 -17.00
N TYR A 591 -18.10 27.95 -18.03
CA TYR A 591 -17.98 27.10 -19.20
C TYR A 591 -17.97 27.98 -20.45
N LYS A 592 -16.99 27.82 -21.34
CA LYS A 592 -16.75 28.75 -22.45
C LYS A 592 -17.92 28.96 -23.43
N HIS A 593 -18.88 28.04 -23.47
CA HIS A 593 -20.05 28.12 -24.35
C HIS A 593 -21.31 28.60 -23.63
N ASP A 594 -21.20 28.94 -22.34
CA ASP A 594 -22.27 29.57 -21.56
C ASP A 594 -21.74 30.87 -20.93
N LYS A 595 -22.57 31.91 -20.93
CA LYS A 595 -22.24 33.18 -20.27
C LYS A 595 -22.47 33.10 -18.77
N HIS A 596 -23.38 32.23 -18.33
CA HIS A 596 -23.73 32.04 -16.94
C HIS A 596 -22.81 31.02 -16.27
N MET A 597 -22.76 31.08 -14.94
CA MET A 597 -22.05 30.08 -14.17
C MET A 597 -22.85 28.79 -14.10
N LEU A 598 -22.15 27.67 -14.19
CA LEU A 598 -22.74 26.37 -13.90
C LEU A 598 -22.60 26.08 -12.41
N THR A 599 -23.69 25.64 -11.80
CA THR A 599 -23.75 25.20 -10.40
C THR A 599 -23.69 23.68 -10.35
N LEU A 600 -22.98 23.14 -9.35
CA LEU A 600 -22.93 21.72 -9.08
C LEU A 600 -24.26 21.26 -8.46
N SER A 601 -25.02 20.47 -9.21
CA SER A 601 -26.19 19.77 -8.71
C SER A 601 -25.78 18.45 -8.07
N TYR A 602 -26.37 18.13 -6.92
CA TYR A 602 -26.21 16.83 -6.23
C TYR A 602 -27.28 15.81 -6.60
N GLY A 603 -28.13 16.15 -7.57
CA GLY A 603 -29.22 15.32 -8.07
C GLY A 603 -30.46 15.34 -7.16
N ASN A 604 -31.63 15.10 -7.77
CA ASN A 604 -32.90 15.04 -7.05
C ASN A 604 -33.56 13.67 -7.28
N LYS A 605 -33.83 12.94 -6.18
CA LYS A 605 -34.46 11.61 -6.23
C LYS A 605 -35.85 11.61 -6.90
N THR A 606 -36.54 12.75 -6.93
CA THR A 606 -37.89 12.88 -7.49
C THR A 606 -37.92 13.35 -8.95
N SER A 607 -36.79 13.73 -9.54
CA SER A 607 -36.78 14.19 -10.94
C SER A 607 -36.87 13.02 -11.93
N THR A 608 -37.82 13.12 -12.85
CA THR A 608 -38.01 12.18 -13.98
C THR A 608 -37.50 12.77 -15.30
N MET A 609 -36.97 14.00 -15.29
CA MET A 609 -36.44 14.65 -16.49
C MET A 609 -35.17 13.94 -16.99
N ALA A 610 -35.02 13.82 -18.30
CA ALA A 610 -33.78 13.38 -18.91
C ALA A 610 -32.89 14.59 -19.24
N TYR A 611 -31.61 14.52 -18.87
CA TYR A 611 -30.61 15.53 -19.20
C TYR A 611 -29.56 14.92 -20.15
N TRP A 612 -28.92 15.76 -20.96
CA TRP A 612 -27.85 15.36 -21.88
C TRP A 612 -26.65 16.28 -21.73
N CYS A 613 -25.48 15.68 -21.60
CA CYS A 613 -24.24 16.42 -21.48
C CYS A 613 -23.88 17.09 -22.81
N GLU A 614 -23.68 18.40 -22.82
CA GLU A 614 -23.35 19.16 -24.04
C GLU A 614 -21.98 18.77 -24.64
N VAL A 615 -21.03 18.29 -23.84
CA VAL A 615 -19.67 17.95 -24.31
C VAL A 615 -19.59 16.59 -25.00
N CYS A 616 -20.30 15.60 -24.47
CA CYS A 616 -20.23 14.21 -24.93
C CYS A 616 -21.53 13.70 -25.55
N GLU A 617 -22.60 14.50 -25.52
CA GLU A 617 -23.96 14.15 -25.97
C GLU A 617 -24.54 12.91 -25.26
N GLY A 618 -23.92 12.52 -24.15
CA GLY A 618 -24.29 11.36 -23.36
C GLY A 618 -25.38 11.69 -22.34
N TYR A 619 -26.19 10.68 -22.02
CA TYR A 619 -27.21 10.77 -20.98
C TYR A 619 -26.62 11.12 -19.60
N LEU A 620 -27.29 12.03 -18.89
CA LEU A 620 -27.00 12.40 -17.52
C LEU A 620 -28.06 11.80 -16.60
N ASN A 621 -27.61 11.09 -15.57
CA ASN A 621 -28.51 10.55 -14.55
C ASN A 621 -28.90 11.68 -13.58
N PRO A 622 -30.18 12.09 -13.50
CA PRO A 622 -30.65 13.18 -12.62
C PRO A 622 -30.48 12.90 -11.12
N LYS A 623 -30.24 11.64 -10.76
CA LYS A 623 -29.99 11.18 -9.39
C LYS A 623 -28.51 11.23 -9.02
N GLU A 624 -27.65 11.53 -9.99
CA GLU A 624 -26.21 11.71 -9.79
C GLU A 624 -25.84 13.19 -9.85
N ARG A 625 -24.60 13.49 -9.52
CA ARG A 625 -24.07 14.86 -9.53
C ARG A 625 -23.63 15.28 -10.93
N PHE A 626 -23.99 16.50 -11.32
CA PHE A 626 -23.65 17.10 -12.62
C PHE A 626 -23.67 18.62 -12.50
N TYR A 627 -23.05 19.31 -13.46
CA TYR A 627 -23.13 20.78 -13.52
C TYR A 627 -24.31 21.20 -14.38
N THR A 628 -25.04 22.21 -13.94
CA THR A 628 -26.17 22.78 -14.67
C THR A 628 -26.16 24.30 -14.59
N CYS A 629 -26.60 24.96 -15.65
CA CYS A 629 -26.98 26.36 -15.58
C CYS A 629 -28.38 26.48 -14.95
N GLU A 630 -28.55 27.40 -14.01
CA GLU A 630 -29.84 27.69 -13.36
C GLU A 630 -30.62 28.81 -14.08
N GLU A 631 -29.96 29.56 -14.96
CA GLU A 631 -30.49 30.73 -15.66
C GLU A 631 -30.94 30.38 -17.08
N ASP A 632 -31.90 29.45 -17.20
CA ASP A 632 -32.64 29.03 -18.42
C ASP A 632 -31.83 28.55 -19.65
N CYS A 633 -30.50 28.39 -19.54
CA CYS A 633 -29.67 28.00 -20.69
C CYS A 633 -29.76 26.51 -21.05
N CYS A 634 -30.39 25.69 -20.19
CA CYS A 634 -30.48 24.23 -20.34
C CYS A 634 -29.11 23.51 -20.49
N VAL A 635 -28.00 24.20 -20.22
CA VAL A 635 -26.64 23.64 -20.28
C VAL A 635 -26.47 22.68 -19.11
N THR A 636 -26.16 21.43 -19.43
CA THR A 636 -25.81 20.42 -18.42
C THR A 636 -24.55 19.67 -18.84
N LEU A 637 -23.68 19.35 -17.88
CA LEU A 637 -22.39 18.74 -18.13
C LEU A 637 -22.07 17.64 -17.11
N HIS A 638 -21.54 16.50 -17.57
CA HIS A 638 -20.93 15.52 -16.65
C HIS A 638 -19.74 16.17 -15.94
N ILE A 639 -19.54 15.84 -14.67
CA ILE A 639 -18.36 16.26 -13.91
C ILE A 639 -17.09 15.76 -14.59
N GLU A 640 -17.10 14.52 -15.04
CA GLU A 640 -16.01 13.94 -15.81
C GLU A 640 -15.82 14.67 -17.15
N CYS A 641 -16.82 15.29 -17.76
CA CYS A 641 -16.60 16.05 -19.00
C CYS A 641 -15.88 17.38 -18.78
N ILE A 642 -16.03 18.00 -17.59
CA ILE A 642 -15.35 19.25 -17.23
C ILE A 642 -13.96 19.00 -16.67
N PHE A 643 -13.82 18.02 -15.78
CA PHE A 643 -12.58 17.77 -15.04
C PHE A 643 -11.74 16.62 -15.59
N ALA A 644 -12.20 15.89 -16.61
CA ALA A 644 -11.39 14.80 -17.14
C ALA A 644 -10.13 15.34 -17.81
N MET A 645 -9.02 14.76 -17.33
CA MET A 645 -7.70 14.88 -17.90
C MET A 645 -7.27 16.35 -18.03
N THR A 646 -7.17 17.04 -16.89
CA THR A 646 -6.23 18.16 -16.71
C THR A 646 -4.79 17.62 -16.83
N MET A 647 -4.50 17.03 -17.98
CA MET A 647 -3.21 16.49 -18.33
C MET A 647 -2.66 17.37 -19.42
N LYS A 648 -1.51 17.98 -19.14
CA LYS A 648 -0.81 18.81 -20.11
C LYS A 648 -0.59 17.99 -21.40
N PRO A 649 -1.08 18.44 -22.56
CA PRO A 649 -0.84 17.77 -23.83
C PRO A 649 0.67 17.51 -23.99
N TYR A 650 1.02 16.37 -24.60
CA TYR A 650 2.41 15.94 -24.83
C TYR A 650 3.21 15.56 -23.58
N SER A 651 2.59 15.50 -22.39
CA SER A 651 3.21 14.91 -21.20
C SER A 651 3.18 13.37 -21.24
N TRP A 652 4.00 12.72 -20.40
CA TRP A 652 4.07 11.26 -20.28
C TRP A 652 4.32 10.80 -18.84
N TRP A 653 4.02 9.53 -18.55
CA TRP A 653 4.28 8.85 -17.28
C TRP A 653 4.54 7.36 -17.48
N LEU A 654 4.94 6.66 -16.42
CA LEU A 654 5.10 5.20 -16.42
C LEU A 654 3.92 4.54 -15.70
N PHE A 655 3.35 3.51 -16.32
CA PHE A 655 2.28 2.66 -15.76
C PHE A 655 2.64 1.19 -16.01
N SER A 656 2.82 0.41 -14.94
CA SER A 656 3.24 -1.00 -15.02
C SER A 656 4.47 -1.22 -15.90
N GLY A 657 5.49 -0.36 -15.76
CA GLY A 657 6.73 -0.39 -16.56
C GLY A 657 6.61 0.14 -18.00
N LYS A 658 5.42 0.55 -18.45
CA LYS A 658 5.17 1.04 -19.81
C LYS A 658 5.03 2.57 -19.83
N LYS A 659 5.60 3.22 -20.84
CA LYS A 659 5.38 4.66 -21.07
C LYS A 659 3.98 4.91 -21.60
N VAL A 660 3.30 5.86 -20.96
CA VAL A 660 1.98 6.33 -21.32
C VAL A 660 2.06 7.80 -21.71
N TYR A 661 1.52 8.15 -22.87
CA TYR A 661 1.57 9.48 -23.45
C TYR A 661 0.20 10.16 -23.40
N VAL A 662 0.18 11.48 -23.21
CA VAL A 662 -1.02 12.32 -23.32
C VAL A 662 -1.03 12.95 -24.72
N LEU A 663 -1.98 12.53 -25.54
CA LEU A 663 -2.18 13.05 -26.88
C LEU A 663 -3.23 14.16 -26.88
N PRO A 664 -3.07 15.21 -27.68
CA PRO A 664 -4.18 16.10 -28.03
C PRO A 664 -5.28 15.28 -28.72
N ASN A 665 -6.54 15.58 -28.39
CA ASN A 665 -7.72 15.01 -29.02
C ASN A 665 -8.55 16.12 -29.68
N ASN A 666 -7.85 17.10 -30.27
CA ASN A 666 -8.37 18.27 -30.98
C ASN A 666 -8.26 18.14 -32.52
N GLY A 667 -8.05 16.92 -33.04
CA GLY A 667 -8.01 16.67 -34.47
C GLY A 667 -9.38 16.91 -35.13
N HIS A 668 -9.45 17.92 -36.00
CA HIS A 668 -10.65 18.49 -36.64
C HIS A 668 -11.57 17.54 -37.44
N MET A 669 -11.35 16.21 -37.45
CA MET A 669 -12.19 15.30 -38.24
C MET A 669 -12.63 14.00 -37.55
N THR A 670 -12.03 13.53 -36.44
CA THR A 670 -12.61 12.45 -35.61
C THR A 670 -11.89 12.35 -34.24
N ARG A 671 -12.63 12.49 -33.14
CA ARG A 671 -12.14 12.13 -31.79
C ARG A 671 -11.70 10.66 -31.78
N HIS A 672 -10.59 10.35 -31.10
CA HIS A 672 -10.06 8.99 -30.99
C HIS A 672 -11.09 8.02 -30.39
N ILE A 673 -11.04 6.74 -30.76
CA ILE A 673 -11.89 5.69 -30.14
C ILE A 673 -11.09 5.04 -29.02
N CYS A 674 -11.70 4.91 -27.85
CA CYS A 674 -11.09 4.24 -26.72
C CYS A 674 -11.09 2.72 -26.93
N PHE A 675 -9.95 2.07 -26.69
CA PHE A 675 -9.77 0.63 -26.82
C PHE A 675 -10.67 -0.19 -25.87
N VAL A 676 -10.95 0.31 -24.66
CA VAL A 676 -11.68 -0.45 -23.63
C VAL A 676 -13.18 -0.20 -23.64
N CYS A 677 -13.62 1.05 -23.78
CA CYS A 677 -15.05 1.36 -23.77
C CYS A 677 -15.65 1.49 -25.17
N GLU A 678 -14.82 1.40 -26.22
CA GLU A 678 -15.21 1.47 -27.65
C GLU A 678 -15.95 2.77 -28.04
N LYS A 679 -16.02 3.75 -27.14
CA LYS A 679 -16.62 5.06 -27.38
C LYS A 679 -15.58 6.05 -27.88
N ARG A 680 -16.03 7.09 -28.59
CA ARG A 680 -15.20 8.25 -28.91
C ARG A 680 -14.75 8.93 -27.62
N CYS A 681 -13.45 9.14 -27.48
CA CYS A 681 -12.82 9.89 -26.39
C CYS A 681 -13.45 11.28 -26.33
N PRO A 682 -14.21 11.61 -25.28
CA PRO A 682 -14.99 12.84 -25.25
C PRO A 682 -14.16 14.07 -24.84
N HIS A 683 -12.94 13.86 -24.33
CA HIS A 683 -12.09 14.90 -23.73
C HIS A 683 -11.15 15.56 -24.73
N LYS A 684 -10.60 16.74 -24.40
CA LYS A 684 -9.62 17.47 -25.23
C LYS A 684 -8.29 16.73 -25.40
N VAL A 685 -8.05 15.68 -24.63
CA VAL A 685 -6.86 14.83 -24.67
C VAL A 685 -7.26 13.35 -24.63
N ALA A 686 -6.38 12.48 -25.12
CA ALA A 686 -6.50 11.02 -25.04
C ALA A 686 -5.20 10.42 -24.51
N ILE A 687 -5.29 9.23 -23.92
CA ILE A 687 -4.13 8.51 -23.39
C ILE A 687 -3.66 7.51 -24.43
N GLN A 688 -2.35 7.37 -24.63
CA GLN A 688 -1.78 6.29 -25.44
C GLN A 688 -0.80 5.46 -24.61
N CYS A 689 -1.02 4.14 -24.55
CA CYS A 689 -0.09 3.18 -23.95
C CYS A 689 0.07 2.00 -24.90
N SER A 690 1.32 1.58 -25.17
CA SER A 690 1.62 0.45 -26.07
C SER A 690 0.86 0.47 -27.41
N GLY A 691 0.70 1.67 -28.00
CA GLY A 691 -0.01 1.87 -29.27
C GLY A 691 -1.53 1.97 -29.16
N LYS A 692 -2.15 1.51 -28.07
CA LYS A 692 -3.60 1.61 -27.81
C LYS A 692 -3.97 2.98 -27.25
N LYS A 693 -5.18 3.44 -27.56
CA LYS A 693 -5.71 4.74 -27.10
C LYS A 693 -6.83 4.55 -26.08
N TYR A 694 -6.84 5.35 -25.03
CA TYR A 694 -7.81 5.28 -23.94
C TYR A 694 -8.40 6.66 -23.66
N CYS A 695 -9.69 6.72 -23.30
CA CYS A 695 -10.35 7.96 -22.93
C CYS A 695 -10.10 8.37 -21.48
N SER A 696 -9.57 7.48 -20.64
CA SER A 696 -9.31 7.76 -19.22
C SER A 696 -8.27 6.80 -18.66
N THR A 697 -7.70 7.16 -17.50
CA THR A 697 -6.82 6.26 -16.73
C THR A 697 -7.57 5.03 -16.24
N TYR A 698 -8.87 5.16 -15.95
CA TYR A 698 -9.73 4.02 -15.61
C TYR A 698 -9.81 3.00 -16.74
N CYS A 699 -9.97 3.47 -17.99
CA CYS A 699 -9.92 2.59 -19.15
C CYS A 699 -8.53 1.98 -19.36
N LEU A 700 -7.45 2.70 -19.03
CA LEU A 700 -6.10 2.12 -19.08
C LEU A 700 -5.90 1.01 -18.03
N VAL A 701 -6.44 1.17 -16.82
CA VAL A 701 -6.33 0.19 -15.72
C VAL A 701 -7.18 -1.06 -15.98
N LYS A 702 -8.24 -0.95 -16.78
CA LYS A 702 -9.13 -2.05 -17.14
C LYS A 702 -8.62 -2.94 -18.29
N ASP A 703 -7.62 -2.49 -19.04
CA ASP A 703 -6.95 -3.26 -20.10
C ASP A 703 -5.83 -4.12 -19.52
#